data_AF-A0A2W0AUJ5-F1
#
_entry.id   AF-A0A2W0AUJ5-F1
#
_cell.length_a   1.000
_cell.length_b   1.000
_cell.length_c   1.000
_cell.angle_alpha   90.00
_cell.angle_beta   90.00
_cell.angle_gamma   90.00
#
_symmetry.space_group_name_H-M   'P 1'
#
loop_
_entity.id
_entity.type
_entity.pdbx_description
1 polymer ?
#
loop_
_entity_poly.entity_id
_entity_poly.type
_entity_poly.pdbx_seq_one_letter_code
_entity_poly.pdbx_strand_id
1 'polypeptide(L)'
;MEFRRDIALSRPEKAHHSIDLRRRNFLIRCCQGLSATLVPIGLRGAQSPSKFPLDSSQAGPCASEFHLDPHYRVEIPLDRMLLKVRAGLDSFHLERYHDQIAEVLADWSSKLLQSPHAIPAIGNLFTLDFEGFSPRSTESRRVRSGALEIHRRTFASQGRLRGSDFLRELQSDLSVFSNFLTAEFQVTCIQAAPPSASAPMPGVLKTRVRYDIVGSGGDFYREQRVGQWELEWSASRNDEYRIRKWLAFDETRSRAVAPVYAEISQDAFGSNSSYASQLLRGVDYWRTVLDGACGIDIYGHNGVSVGDIDNDGFDDVYICQPAGLPNRLFRNRGDGTFEDITDGTGLGILENTACALFADLNNDGWQDLIVVRTNGPLLFLNQGGGKFRRQPDAFQFARPPQGTFTGAAAADYDRDGWLDVYFCLYVYYQGTDQYKYPLPYYDAENGPPNFLMRNNRDGGFRDVTAEAGLDKNNTRYSFCCGWSDFNRDGWPDLYVVNDFGRKNLYRNNGDGTFTDVASQAGVEDVGAGMGVCWFDYDNDGAEDLYVADMWSAAGKRVSMQPEFQPDAPEEIKTLYRKHARGNSLFRNNNDGAFRDTSTSAGVEMGRWSWCSDAWDFDHDGFPDLYITDGMVTGASRDDLNSFFWRQVIANSPADVKLAPDYEQGWSAINELIRSDGTWSGFERNVFYANNRDGTFSDVSGAVGLDFPEDGRAFALGDFDHDGRLEILLKNRNGPQVRLLKNVMKELGPSIAFRLRGTKSNRDAIGAVITVEIESGRQTRTLQAGSGFLSQHSKEIFFGLGEAGGPLTASIRWPSGLVQELHDLPSNHRVWVEEGSALIRVDPFKAQRFDSSANPKPRMPEKLPLTVETWLLAPIAAPDFALPDLAGGTETLSSFRGKTVLLNFWTTQSENCQRGLRLFEQLHNGWATQGLHLLTVNLDNPRELQKIQALTRERHWSFPILQGSED
;
A
#
# COMPACT_ATOMS: atom_id res chain seq x y z
N MET A 1 4.19 0.00 65.68
CA MET A 1 4.78 1.31 65.94
C MET A 1 4.60 2.14 64.68
N GLU A 2 3.83 3.23 64.82
CA GLU A 2 3.61 4.43 63.98
C GLU A 2 4.51 4.64 62.73
N PHE A 3 4.08 5.22 61.58
CA PHE A 3 2.91 6.03 61.23
C PHE A 3 2.79 6.18 59.68
N ARG A 4 1.55 6.15 59.13
CA ARG A 4 0.98 6.85 57.93
C ARG A 4 1.63 6.68 56.53
N ARG A 5 0.91 6.59 55.41
CA ARG A 5 -0.42 7.12 55.02
C ARG A 5 -0.95 6.36 53.79
N ASP A 6 -2.20 5.94 53.88
CA ASP A 6 -3.31 5.87 52.90
C ASP A 6 -2.96 5.88 51.40
N ILE A 7 -3.49 4.95 50.58
CA ILE A 7 -4.88 4.96 50.09
C ILE A 7 -5.41 3.51 49.93
N ALA A 8 -6.61 3.26 50.47
CA ALA A 8 -7.36 2.02 50.31
C ALA A 8 -8.66 2.25 49.51
N LEU A 9 -8.99 1.20 48.77
CA LEU A 9 -10.15 0.92 47.92
C LEU A 9 -11.53 1.21 48.55
N SER A 10 -12.53 1.57 47.72
CA SER A 10 -13.83 0.85 47.69
C SER A 10 -14.74 1.26 46.51
N ARG A 11 -15.23 0.25 45.79
CA ARG A 11 -16.60 0.13 45.21
C ARG A 11 -17.38 -0.82 46.16
N PRO A 12 -18.72 -1.05 46.07
CA PRO A 12 -19.78 -0.47 45.23
C PRO A 12 -21.08 -0.11 46.01
N GLU A 13 -22.10 0.48 45.37
CA GLU A 13 -23.49 0.00 45.48
C GLU A 13 -24.41 0.57 44.37
N LYS A 14 -25.33 -0.30 43.91
CA LYS A 14 -26.26 -0.11 42.78
C LYS A 14 -27.49 0.73 43.18
N ALA A 15 -28.01 1.52 42.23
CA ALA A 15 -29.46 1.68 42.06
C ALA A 15 -29.79 1.94 40.58
N HIS A 16 -30.59 1.07 39.98
CA HIS A 16 -31.16 1.21 38.64
C HIS A 16 -32.07 2.42 38.56
N HIS A 17 -31.96 3.23 37.49
CA HIS A 17 -33.09 3.74 36.73
C HIS A 17 -32.66 3.92 35.27
N SER A 18 -33.44 3.34 34.36
CA SER A 18 -33.31 3.47 32.91
C SER A 18 -33.38 4.95 32.51
N ILE A 19 -32.38 5.45 31.80
CA ILE A 19 -32.46 6.76 31.16
C ILE A 19 -32.17 6.54 29.68
N ASP A 20 -33.24 6.61 28.91
CA ASP A 20 -33.25 6.85 27.48
C ASP A 20 -32.52 8.19 27.20
N LEU A 21 -31.34 8.14 26.57
CA LEU A 21 -30.51 9.33 26.34
C LEU A 21 -30.71 9.81 24.90
N ARG A 22 -31.70 10.68 24.73
CA ARG A 22 -32.02 11.34 23.45
C ARG A 22 -30.99 12.41 23.07
N ARG A 23 -30.95 12.76 21.78
CA ARG A 23 -30.10 13.76 21.07
C ARG A 23 -29.78 15.03 21.86
N ARG A 24 -30.70 15.48 22.68
CA ARG A 24 -30.59 16.62 23.61
C ARG A 24 -29.37 16.54 24.55
N ASN A 25 -29.09 15.39 25.15
CA ASN A 25 -28.02 15.23 26.14
C ASN A 25 -26.60 15.29 25.53
N PHE A 26 -26.48 15.02 24.23
CA PHE A 26 -25.27 15.18 23.43
C PHE A 26 -24.98 16.65 23.16
N LEU A 27 -25.98 17.41 22.69
CA LEU A 27 -25.83 18.84 22.41
C LEU A 27 -25.45 19.66 23.67
N ILE A 28 -26.00 19.31 24.85
CA ILE A 28 -25.65 19.97 26.13
C ILE A 28 -24.16 19.85 26.46
N ARG A 29 -23.51 18.74 26.08
CA ARG A 29 -22.10 18.49 26.37
C ARG A 29 -21.14 19.13 25.38
N CYS A 30 -21.50 19.17 24.09
CA CYS A 30 -20.64 19.70 23.04
C CYS A 30 -20.69 21.24 22.91
N CYS A 31 -21.76 21.90 23.39
CA CYS A 31 -21.90 23.37 23.31
C CYS A 31 -21.13 24.17 24.39
N GLN A 32 -20.05 23.63 24.96
CA GLN A 32 -19.28 24.29 26.02
C GLN A 32 -18.26 25.34 25.52
N GLY A 33 -18.07 25.45 24.20
CA GLY A 33 -17.26 26.48 23.53
C GLY A 33 -17.97 27.83 23.34
N LEU A 34 -17.22 28.92 23.12
CA LEU A 34 -17.75 30.27 22.85
C LEU A 34 -18.34 30.36 21.44
N SER A 35 -19.66 30.49 21.32
CA SER A 35 -20.44 30.45 20.06
C SER A 35 -20.13 31.54 19.01
N ALA A 36 -19.29 32.54 19.31
CA ALA A 36 -19.08 33.72 18.45
C ALA A 36 -17.91 33.59 17.45
N THR A 37 -17.11 32.52 17.52
CA THR A 37 -15.90 32.33 16.69
C THR A 37 -16.18 31.85 15.26
N LEU A 38 -17.43 31.46 14.96
CA LEU A 38 -17.83 30.85 13.68
C LEU A 38 -18.50 31.82 12.70
N VAL A 39 -18.39 33.13 12.93
CA VAL A 39 -18.99 34.14 12.03
C VAL A 39 -18.12 34.29 10.76
N PRO A 40 -18.70 34.14 9.54
CA PRO A 40 -17.98 34.26 8.27
C PRO A 40 -17.20 35.58 8.13
N ILE A 41 -16.06 35.55 7.42
CA ILE A 41 -15.16 36.70 7.21
C ILE A 41 -15.89 37.95 6.66
N GLY A 42 -16.90 37.77 5.79
CA GLY A 42 -17.70 38.86 5.24
C GLY A 42 -18.54 39.66 6.25
N LEU A 43 -18.71 39.15 7.48
CA LEU A 43 -19.43 39.82 8.58
C LEU A 43 -18.49 40.42 9.63
N ARG A 44 -17.15 40.25 9.51
CA ARG A 44 -16.17 40.82 10.45
C ARG A 44 -15.98 42.34 10.30
N GLY A 45 -16.29 42.91 9.14
CA GLY A 45 -16.21 44.36 8.88
C GLY A 45 -17.23 45.20 9.67
N ALA A 46 -18.15 44.56 10.39
CA ALA A 46 -19.20 45.20 11.17
C ALA A 46 -18.92 45.30 12.69
N GLN A 47 -17.71 44.94 13.15
CA GLN A 47 -17.35 44.92 14.57
C GLN A 47 -16.37 46.05 14.95
N SER A 48 -16.62 46.70 16.10
CA SER A 48 -15.62 47.56 16.76
C SER A 48 -14.47 46.69 17.30
N PRO A 49 -13.19 47.02 17.05
CA PRO A 49 -12.07 46.21 17.50
C PRO A 49 -11.79 46.52 18.97
N SER A 50 -11.95 45.53 19.88
CA SER A 50 -11.25 45.41 21.18
C SER A 50 -11.96 44.58 22.27
N LYS A 51 -13.13 43.95 22.02
CA LYS A 51 -13.84 43.19 23.08
C LYS A 51 -13.81 41.67 22.99
N PHE A 52 -13.14 41.09 22.00
CA PHE A 52 -12.87 39.65 21.95
C PHE A 52 -11.43 39.39 22.39
N PRO A 53 -11.15 38.53 23.40
CA PRO A 53 -9.78 38.22 23.86
C PRO A 53 -8.96 37.36 22.89
N LEU A 54 -9.35 37.26 21.63
CA LEU A 54 -8.66 36.47 20.59
C LEU A 54 -8.56 37.33 19.33
N ASP A 55 -7.70 38.34 19.39
CA ASP A 55 -7.21 39.02 18.21
C ASP A 55 -6.15 38.12 17.56
N SER A 56 -6.49 37.49 16.44
CA SER A 56 -5.60 36.57 15.71
C SER A 56 -4.35 37.28 15.15
N SER A 57 -4.25 38.60 15.25
CA SER A 57 -3.05 39.35 14.88
C SER A 57 -1.88 39.16 15.88
N GLN A 58 -2.11 38.53 17.04
CA GLN A 58 -1.08 38.15 18.01
C GLN A 58 -1.04 36.65 18.34
N ALA A 59 -1.56 35.78 17.48
CA ALA A 59 -1.39 34.34 17.66
C ALA A 59 0.07 33.94 17.35
N GLY A 60 0.84 33.63 18.41
CA GLY A 60 2.06 32.82 18.27
C GLY A 60 1.74 31.43 17.69
N PRO A 61 2.76 30.60 17.37
CA PRO A 61 2.58 29.35 16.65
C PRO A 61 1.97 28.27 17.56
N CYS A 62 0.67 28.37 17.84
CA CYS A 62 -0.19 27.31 18.35
C CYS A 62 -1.64 27.83 18.40
N ALA A 63 -2.28 28.01 17.25
CA ALA A 63 -3.74 27.98 17.19
C ALA A 63 -4.11 26.51 16.99
N SER A 64 -4.33 25.81 18.10
CA SER A 64 -4.78 24.41 18.12
C SER A 64 -5.98 24.23 17.21
N GLU A 65 -5.88 23.27 16.28
CA GLU A 65 -7.03 22.74 15.56
C GLU A 65 -8.16 22.41 16.53
N PHE A 66 -9.36 22.86 16.21
CA PHE A 66 -10.55 22.55 17.00
C PHE A 66 -11.16 21.27 16.43
N HIS A 67 -10.74 20.11 16.94
CA HIS A 67 -11.41 18.84 16.67
C HIS A 67 -12.64 18.70 17.57
N LEU A 68 -13.78 18.39 16.97
CA LEU A 68 -15.01 18.13 17.70
C LEU A 68 -15.07 16.64 18.03
N ASP A 69 -14.52 16.23 19.17
CA ASP A 69 -14.61 14.86 19.65
C ASP A 69 -15.97 14.59 20.30
N PRO A 70 -16.87 13.83 19.67
CA PRO A 70 -18.14 13.46 20.27
C PRO A 70 -17.89 12.51 21.46
N HIS A 71 -17.87 13.03 22.69
CA HIS A 71 -17.83 12.19 23.88
C HIS A 71 -19.19 11.53 24.15
N TYR A 72 -19.36 10.31 23.67
CA TYR A 72 -20.48 9.46 24.01
C TYR A 72 -20.46 9.13 25.53
N ARG A 73 -21.62 9.26 26.20
CA ARG A 73 -21.75 8.98 27.66
C ARG A 73 -21.67 7.49 28.01
N VAL A 74 -21.68 6.63 26.99
CA VAL A 74 -21.51 5.18 27.10
C VAL A 74 -20.11 4.90 26.57
N GLU A 75 -19.30 4.19 27.34
CA GLU A 75 -18.03 3.65 26.85
C GLU A 75 -18.38 2.69 25.69
N ILE A 76 -18.11 3.11 24.46
CA ILE A 76 -18.41 2.32 23.27
C ILE A 76 -17.43 1.14 23.27
N PRO A 77 -17.83 -0.08 22.85
CA PRO A 77 -16.89 -1.18 22.67
C PRO A 77 -15.63 -0.80 21.87
N LEU A 78 -15.78 0.12 20.91
CA LEU A 78 -14.72 0.71 20.13
C LEU A 78 -13.72 1.51 20.97
N ASP A 79 -14.18 2.33 21.93
CA ASP A 79 -13.31 3.11 22.82
C ASP A 79 -12.35 2.20 23.60
N ARG A 80 -12.84 1.05 24.08
CA ARG A 80 -12.00 0.05 24.74
C ARG A 80 -10.98 -0.58 23.80
N MET A 81 -11.33 -0.76 22.53
CA MET A 81 -10.42 -1.28 21.52
C MET A 81 -9.34 -0.24 21.17
N LEU A 82 -9.71 1.03 21.01
CA LEU A 82 -8.79 2.13 20.72
C LEU A 82 -7.75 2.34 21.84
N LEU A 83 -8.10 2.11 23.10
CA LEU A 83 -7.11 2.12 24.19
C LEU A 83 -5.98 1.10 23.97
N LYS A 84 -6.25 -0.03 23.32
CA LYS A 84 -5.25 -1.08 23.05
C LYS A 84 -4.29 -0.76 21.88
N VAL A 85 -4.44 0.39 21.23
CA VAL A 85 -3.42 0.92 20.31
C VAL A 85 -2.07 0.99 21.03
N ARG A 86 -2.09 1.50 22.27
CA ARG A 86 -0.91 1.47 23.14
C ARG A 86 -0.64 0.05 23.64
N ALA A 87 0.54 -0.49 23.30
CA ALA A 87 0.93 -1.81 23.76
C ALA A 87 1.00 -1.90 25.30
N GLY A 88 0.67 -3.08 25.83
CA GLY A 88 0.62 -3.34 27.27
C GLY A 88 -0.70 -3.01 27.95
N LEU A 89 -1.71 -2.53 27.21
CA LEU A 89 -3.10 -2.42 27.65
C LEU A 89 -3.96 -3.64 27.22
N ASP A 90 -3.30 -4.71 26.81
CA ASP A 90 -3.84 -6.01 26.41
C ASP A 90 -2.91 -7.15 26.90
N SER A 91 -3.17 -8.39 26.48
CA SER A 91 -2.44 -9.57 26.92
C SER A 91 -1.03 -9.73 26.33
N PHE A 92 -0.69 -9.03 25.25
CA PHE A 92 0.63 -9.14 24.60
C PHE A 92 1.65 -8.23 25.30
N HIS A 93 2.02 -8.60 26.53
CA HIS A 93 2.88 -7.80 27.39
C HIS A 93 4.28 -7.54 26.80
N LEU A 94 4.79 -8.44 25.94
CA LEU A 94 6.09 -8.25 25.30
C LEU A 94 6.11 -7.07 24.33
N GLU A 95 4.98 -6.70 23.73
CA GLU A 95 4.93 -5.58 22.79
C GLU A 95 5.17 -4.22 23.49
N ARG A 96 4.85 -4.10 24.78
CA ARG A 96 5.23 -2.91 25.57
C ARG A 96 6.75 -2.76 25.68
N TYR A 97 7.48 -3.87 25.87
CA TYR A 97 8.93 -3.84 25.97
C TYR A 97 9.58 -3.65 24.60
N HIS A 98 8.97 -4.19 23.55
CA HIS A 98 9.33 -3.88 22.18
C HIS A 98 9.31 -2.37 21.93
N ASP A 99 8.21 -1.68 22.28
CA ASP A 99 8.07 -0.24 21.98
C ASP A 99 9.19 0.59 22.65
N GLN A 100 9.55 0.24 23.89
CA GLN A 100 10.68 0.86 24.60
C GLN A 100 12.02 0.63 23.89
N ILE A 101 12.26 -0.57 23.38
CA ILE A 101 13.49 -0.90 22.65
C ILE A 101 13.51 -0.25 21.27
N ALA A 102 12.37 -0.22 20.58
CA ALA A 102 12.22 0.38 19.26
C ALA A 102 12.48 1.89 19.30
N GLU A 103 12.00 2.59 20.35
CA GLU A 103 12.28 4.02 20.56
C GLU A 103 13.79 4.30 20.69
N VAL A 104 14.51 3.46 21.44
CA VAL A 104 15.97 3.55 21.59
C VAL A 104 16.70 3.35 20.26
N LEU A 105 16.27 2.35 19.47
CA LEU A 105 16.85 2.08 18.15
C LEU A 105 16.53 3.18 17.14
N ALA A 106 15.34 3.78 17.20
CA ALA A 106 14.92 4.89 16.37
C ALA A 106 15.71 6.17 16.66
N ASP A 107 15.98 6.49 17.93
CA ASP A 107 16.86 7.60 18.31
C ASP A 107 18.28 7.42 17.76
N TRP A 108 18.83 6.20 17.85
CA TRP A 108 20.15 5.92 17.27
C TRP A 108 20.15 6.02 15.74
N SER A 109 19.14 5.45 15.07
CA SER A 109 18.93 5.60 13.63
C SER A 109 18.93 7.06 13.19
N SER A 110 18.14 7.90 13.85
CA SER A 110 18.05 9.34 13.57
C SER A 110 19.42 10.02 13.67
N LYS A 111 20.22 9.68 14.69
CA LYS A 111 21.57 10.22 14.86
C LYS A 111 22.55 9.74 13.79
N LEU A 112 22.47 8.48 13.37
CA LEU A 112 23.30 7.95 12.27
C LEU A 112 23.00 8.65 10.94
N LEU A 113 21.73 8.86 10.63
CA LEU A 113 21.30 9.58 9.43
C LEU A 113 21.76 11.05 9.42
N GLN A 114 21.91 11.67 10.60
CA GLN A 114 22.45 13.04 10.71
C GLN A 114 23.97 13.08 10.57
N SER A 115 24.69 12.10 11.11
CA SER A 115 26.15 12.04 11.02
C SER A 115 26.71 10.63 11.23
N PRO A 116 27.61 10.16 10.35
CA PRO A 116 28.35 8.92 10.58
C PRO A 116 29.21 8.95 11.86
N HIS A 117 29.52 10.13 12.40
CA HIS A 117 30.24 10.26 13.67
C HIS A 117 29.37 9.92 14.89
N ALA A 118 28.08 9.66 14.72
CA ALA A 118 27.19 9.27 15.81
C ALA A 118 27.33 7.79 16.24
N ILE A 119 28.15 6.97 15.56
CA ILE A 119 28.35 5.56 15.92
C ILE A 119 28.70 5.36 17.41
N PRO A 120 29.62 6.13 18.03
CA PRO A 120 29.94 5.97 19.45
C PRO A 120 28.76 6.25 20.41
N ALA A 121 27.70 6.93 19.95
CA ALA A 121 26.55 7.29 20.79
C ALA A 121 25.78 6.07 21.32
N ILE A 122 25.77 4.95 20.56
CA ILE A 122 25.14 3.69 21.00
C ILE A 122 25.81 3.13 22.26
N GLY A 123 27.09 3.47 22.50
CA GLY A 123 27.84 3.04 23.67
C GLY A 123 27.24 3.51 25.00
N ASN A 124 26.47 4.59 25.00
CA ASN A 124 25.76 5.09 26.18
C ASN A 124 24.67 4.13 26.67
N LEU A 125 24.23 3.20 25.81
CA LEU A 125 23.22 2.20 26.11
C LEU A 125 23.80 0.92 26.68
N PHE A 126 25.13 0.81 26.81
CA PHE A 126 25.77 -0.41 27.31
C PHE A 126 25.71 -0.49 28.84
N THR A 127 25.58 -1.71 29.37
CA THR A 127 25.78 -1.98 30.79
C THR A 127 27.27 -1.93 31.15
N LEU A 128 27.59 -1.80 32.44
CA LEU A 128 28.98 -1.83 32.92
C LEU A 128 29.65 -3.19 32.67
N ASP A 129 28.87 -4.27 32.64
CA ASP A 129 29.29 -5.65 32.35
C ASP A 129 29.05 -6.05 30.88
N PHE A 130 28.95 -5.08 29.96
CA PHE A 130 28.67 -5.35 28.54
C PHE A 130 29.67 -6.32 27.89
N GLU A 131 29.16 -7.26 27.11
CA GLU A 131 29.91 -8.21 26.30
C GLU A 131 29.48 -8.15 24.83
N GLY A 132 30.35 -7.60 23.97
CA GLY A 132 30.14 -7.59 22.52
C GLY A 132 30.98 -8.65 21.81
N PHE A 133 30.49 -9.18 20.70
CA PHE A 133 31.29 -9.98 19.77
C PHE A 133 31.83 -9.08 18.67
N SER A 134 32.99 -9.45 18.09
CA SER A 134 33.62 -8.65 17.03
C SER A 134 32.63 -8.38 15.88
N PRO A 135 32.31 -7.11 15.57
CA PRO A 135 31.53 -6.75 14.40
C PRO A 135 32.36 -6.82 13.11
N ARG A 136 33.64 -7.19 13.18
CA ARG A 136 34.45 -7.52 12.01
C ARG A 136 34.12 -8.92 11.54
N SER A 137 33.81 -9.05 10.27
CA SER A 137 33.52 -10.35 9.65
C SER A 137 34.74 -11.27 9.70
N THR A 138 34.53 -12.51 10.11
CA THR A 138 35.54 -13.58 10.10
C THR A 138 35.73 -14.17 8.72
N GLU A 139 34.65 -14.25 7.94
CA GLU A 139 34.65 -14.72 6.57
C GLU A 139 33.85 -13.74 5.70
N SER A 140 34.28 -13.57 4.46
CA SER A 140 33.54 -12.83 3.45
C SER A 140 33.61 -13.62 2.14
N ARG A 141 32.52 -14.29 1.80
CA ARG A 141 32.38 -15.06 0.57
C ARG A 141 31.72 -14.19 -0.49
N ARG A 142 32.37 -14.04 -1.64
CA ARG A 142 31.76 -13.40 -2.81
C ARG A 142 30.66 -14.30 -3.38
N VAL A 143 29.48 -13.72 -3.56
CA VAL A 143 28.31 -14.34 -4.18
C VAL A 143 28.19 -13.89 -5.62
N ARG A 144 28.30 -12.57 -5.86
CA ARG A 144 28.21 -11.95 -7.18
C ARG A 144 29.37 -10.99 -7.42
N SER A 145 29.80 -10.84 -8.68
CA SER A 145 30.84 -9.92 -9.12
C SER A 145 30.36 -9.06 -10.28
N GLY A 146 31.07 -7.96 -10.58
CA GLY A 146 30.77 -7.08 -11.70
C GLY A 146 30.44 -5.67 -11.21
N ALA A 147 29.57 -4.96 -11.92
CA ALA A 147 29.10 -3.62 -11.57
C ALA A 147 28.33 -3.59 -10.22
N LEU A 148 27.74 -4.73 -9.83
CA LEU A 148 27.13 -4.98 -8.54
C LEU A 148 27.87 -6.12 -7.82
N GLU A 149 28.64 -5.78 -6.80
CA GLU A 149 29.39 -6.74 -5.99
C GLU A 149 28.56 -7.17 -4.78
N ILE A 150 28.39 -8.49 -4.59
CA ILE A 150 27.61 -9.03 -3.46
C ILE A 150 28.47 -10.01 -2.68
N HIS A 151 28.58 -9.79 -1.38
CA HIS A 151 29.32 -10.63 -0.44
C HIS A 151 28.42 -11.08 0.71
N ARG A 152 28.50 -12.37 1.07
CA ARG A 152 27.98 -12.88 2.34
C ARG A 152 29.09 -12.86 3.38
N ARG A 153 28.81 -12.24 4.51
CA ARG A 153 29.73 -12.08 5.63
C ARG A 153 29.20 -12.86 6.83
N THR A 154 30.11 -13.52 7.55
CA THR A 154 29.81 -14.16 8.83
C THR A 154 30.68 -13.55 9.91
N PHE A 155 30.20 -13.56 11.15
CA PHE A 155 30.88 -12.91 12.27
C PHE A 155 31.28 -13.92 13.35
N ALA A 156 32.29 -13.55 14.14
CA ALA A 156 32.79 -14.42 15.20
C ALA A 156 31.71 -14.64 16.28
N SER A 157 31.44 -15.91 16.59
CA SER A 157 30.63 -16.29 17.75
C SER A 157 31.45 -16.52 19.03
N GLN A 158 32.76 -16.25 18.96
CA GLN A 158 33.72 -16.43 20.05
C GLN A 158 34.68 -15.22 20.15
N GLY A 159 35.13 -14.92 21.37
CA GLY A 159 35.92 -13.72 21.67
C GLY A 159 35.01 -12.56 22.12
N ARG A 160 35.16 -12.16 23.39
CA ARG A 160 34.35 -11.12 24.02
C ARG A 160 35.13 -9.81 24.07
N LEU A 161 34.55 -8.76 23.50
CA LEU A 161 35.04 -7.39 23.56
C LEU A 161 34.31 -6.63 24.66
N ARG A 162 35.05 -5.78 25.37
CA ARG A 162 34.47 -4.78 26.27
C ARG A 162 33.92 -3.61 25.46
N GLY A 163 33.03 -2.82 26.05
CA GLY A 163 32.29 -1.75 25.34
C GLY A 163 33.16 -0.82 24.50
N SER A 164 34.31 -0.34 25.01
CA SER A 164 35.21 0.54 24.26
C SER A 164 35.87 -0.13 23.06
N ASP A 165 36.20 -1.42 23.15
CA ASP A 165 36.84 -2.17 22.07
C ASP A 165 35.83 -2.51 20.98
N PHE A 166 34.63 -2.95 21.39
CA PHE A 166 33.52 -3.19 20.49
C PHE A 166 33.15 -1.93 19.69
N LEU A 167 33.01 -0.76 20.35
CA LEU A 167 32.68 0.49 19.65
C LEU A 167 33.75 0.91 18.66
N ARG A 168 35.03 0.72 18.98
CA ARG A 168 36.12 1.01 18.04
C ARG A 168 36.05 0.11 16.81
N GLU A 169 35.76 -1.16 16.99
CA GLU A 169 35.60 -2.08 15.85
C GLU A 169 34.35 -1.78 15.02
N LEU A 170 33.21 -1.50 15.65
CA LEU A 170 31.97 -1.12 14.96
C LEU A 170 32.16 0.17 14.17
N GLN A 171 32.80 1.17 14.80
CA GLN A 171 33.13 2.43 14.13
C GLN A 171 34.09 2.22 12.96
N SER A 172 35.08 1.34 13.11
CA SER A 172 36.02 0.99 12.03
C SER A 172 35.35 0.24 10.88
N ASP A 173 34.35 -0.59 11.13
CA ASP A 173 33.65 -1.37 10.08
C ASP A 173 32.66 -0.49 9.29
N LEU A 174 32.03 0.47 9.97
CA LEU A 174 31.09 1.42 9.38
C LEU A 174 31.74 2.72 8.88
N SER A 175 33.03 2.97 9.14
CA SER A 175 33.71 4.19 8.66
C SER A 175 33.86 4.27 7.14
N VAL A 176 33.52 3.20 6.42
CA VAL A 176 33.48 3.21 4.95
C VAL A 176 32.38 4.12 4.41
N PHE A 177 31.33 4.39 5.21
CA PHE A 177 30.24 5.27 4.84
C PHE A 177 30.61 6.73 5.15
N SER A 178 30.61 7.56 4.12
CA SER A 178 30.71 9.02 4.26
C SER A 178 29.37 9.66 4.57
N ASN A 179 28.27 8.99 4.21
CA ASN A 179 26.91 9.40 4.50
C ASN A 179 25.98 8.17 4.59
N PHE A 180 25.05 8.18 5.54
CA PHE A 180 23.98 7.19 5.63
C PHE A 180 22.73 7.72 4.93
N LEU A 181 22.16 6.91 4.05
CA LEU A 181 20.87 7.13 3.39
C LEU A 181 19.75 6.40 4.13
N THR A 182 20.08 5.24 4.71
CA THR A 182 19.16 4.45 5.53
C THR A 182 19.89 3.81 6.70
N ALA A 183 19.22 3.77 7.85
CA ALA A 183 19.66 3.05 9.04
C ALA A 183 18.40 2.51 9.75
N GLU A 184 17.89 1.37 9.31
CA GLU A 184 16.66 0.77 9.82
C GLU A 184 16.98 -0.40 10.76
N PHE A 185 16.30 -0.46 11.91
CA PHE A 185 16.51 -1.50 12.92
C PHE A 185 15.16 -2.06 13.38
N GLN A 186 14.78 -3.23 12.86
CA GLN A 186 13.48 -3.85 13.14
C GLN A 186 13.64 -5.02 14.11
N VAL A 187 12.97 -4.94 15.25
CA VAL A 187 12.91 -6.06 16.22
C VAL A 187 11.96 -7.13 15.67
N THR A 188 12.49 -8.28 15.27
CA THR A 188 11.71 -9.38 14.66
C THR A 188 11.36 -10.49 15.64
N CYS A 189 12.01 -10.50 16.80
CA CYS A 189 11.75 -11.43 17.89
C CYS A 189 12.03 -10.73 19.22
N ILE A 190 11.22 -11.01 20.23
CA ILE A 190 11.43 -10.59 21.61
C ILE A 190 11.09 -11.74 22.56
N GLN A 191 11.97 -11.99 23.52
CA GLN A 191 11.80 -13.02 24.54
C GLN A 191 12.14 -12.44 25.92
N ALA A 192 11.35 -12.81 26.92
CA ALA A 192 11.55 -12.39 28.31
C ALA A 192 11.54 -13.62 29.23
N ALA A 193 12.32 -13.57 30.31
CA ALA A 193 12.09 -14.48 31.42
C ALA A 193 10.72 -14.15 32.07
N PRO A 194 9.95 -15.16 32.53
CA PRO A 194 8.65 -14.91 33.15
C PRO A 194 8.80 -13.99 34.38
N PRO A 195 7.91 -13.00 34.57
CA PRO A 195 7.96 -12.12 35.73
C PRO A 195 7.82 -12.92 37.03
N SER A 196 8.48 -12.46 38.09
CA SER A 196 8.38 -13.09 39.42
C SER A 196 7.61 -12.17 40.37
N ALA A 197 6.98 -12.73 41.41
CA ALA A 197 6.27 -11.95 42.42
C ALA A 197 7.15 -10.89 43.13
N SER A 198 8.48 -11.04 43.07
CA SER A 198 9.48 -10.12 43.62
C SER A 198 10.05 -9.11 42.61
N ALA A 199 9.78 -9.26 41.31
CA ALA A 199 10.28 -8.38 40.25
C ALA A 199 9.21 -8.25 39.14
N PRO A 200 8.43 -7.15 39.14
CA PRO A 200 7.31 -6.95 38.21
C PRO A 200 7.76 -6.65 36.76
N MET A 201 9.05 -6.41 36.54
CA MET A 201 9.68 -6.25 35.22
C MET A 201 10.64 -7.42 34.97
N PRO A 202 10.72 -7.96 33.74
CA PRO A 202 11.72 -8.97 33.42
C PRO A 202 13.13 -8.35 33.53
N GLY A 203 13.98 -8.96 34.35
CA GLY A 203 15.34 -8.45 34.57
C GLY A 203 16.24 -8.56 33.33
N VAL A 204 15.92 -9.47 32.41
CA VAL A 204 16.66 -9.70 31.15
C VAL A 204 15.67 -9.93 30.00
N LEU A 205 15.90 -9.25 28.88
CA LEU A 205 15.21 -9.47 27.61
C LEU A 205 16.20 -9.89 26.53
N LYS A 206 15.75 -10.68 25.56
CA LYS A 206 16.51 -11.01 24.34
C LYS A 206 15.72 -10.57 23.12
N THR A 207 16.37 -9.86 22.21
CA THR A 207 15.77 -9.48 20.93
C THR A 207 16.61 -9.95 19.76
N ARG A 208 15.93 -10.23 18.64
CA ARG A 208 16.57 -10.34 17.33
C ARG A 208 16.22 -9.09 16.53
N VAL A 209 17.23 -8.38 16.07
CA VAL A 209 17.09 -7.12 15.31
C VAL A 209 17.60 -7.36 13.90
N ARG A 210 16.72 -7.22 12.89
CA ARG A 210 17.13 -7.08 11.50
C ARG A 210 17.61 -5.64 11.31
N TYR A 211 18.77 -5.46 10.71
CA TYR A 211 19.25 -4.13 10.34
C TYR A 211 19.37 -4.00 8.83
N ASP A 212 19.15 -2.78 8.36
CA ASP A 212 19.27 -2.38 6.97
C ASP A 212 19.96 -1.03 6.90
N ILE A 213 21.18 -1.03 6.39
CA ILE A 213 22.02 0.16 6.34
C ILE A 213 22.37 0.41 4.88
N VAL A 214 22.02 1.60 4.40
CA VAL A 214 22.36 2.05 3.05
C VAL A 214 23.15 3.34 3.16
N GLY A 215 24.22 3.47 2.39
CA GLY A 215 25.00 4.70 2.39
C GLY A 215 25.93 4.81 1.19
N SER A 216 26.59 5.97 1.08
CA SER A 216 27.64 6.24 0.09
C SER A 216 29.00 6.29 0.76
N GLY A 217 30.08 6.08 0.01
CA GLY A 217 31.45 6.12 0.50
C GLY A 217 32.41 6.74 -0.49
N GLY A 218 33.71 6.76 -0.15
CA GLY A 218 34.75 7.32 -1.03
C GLY A 218 35.02 6.48 -2.29
N ASP A 219 34.91 5.16 -2.16
CA ASP A 219 35.31 4.19 -3.19
C ASP A 219 34.12 3.47 -3.86
N PHE A 220 32.88 3.88 -3.56
CA PHE A 220 31.66 3.26 -4.09
C PHE A 220 30.51 4.27 -4.18
N TYR A 221 29.58 4.05 -5.11
CA TYR A 221 28.41 4.91 -5.27
C TYR A 221 27.40 4.67 -4.12
N ARG A 222 26.95 3.42 -3.96
CA ARG A 222 26.09 2.98 -2.87
C ARG A 222 26.47 1.59 -2.36
N GLU A 223 26.37 1.41 -1.06
CA GLU A 223 26.46 0.11 -0.40
C GLU A 223 25.25 -0.09 0.50
N GLN A 224 24.66 -1.27 0.41
CA GLN A 224 23.62 -1.77 1.29
C GLN A 224 24.18 -2.93 2.13
N ARG A 225 23.79 -2.96 3.40
CA ARG A 225 24.09 -4.03 4.35
C ARG A 225 22.81 -4.46 5.03
N VAL A 226 22.44 -5.72 4.81
CA VAL A 226 21.28 -6.35 5.45
C VAL A 226 21.78 -7.50 6.30
N GLY A 227 21.45 -7.49 7.58
CA GLY A 227 21.88 -8.55 8.50
C GLY A 227 21.03 -8.64 9.76
N GLN A 228 21.48 -9.48 10.69
CA GLN A 228 20.78 -9.69 11.96
C GLN A 228 21.72 -9.64 13.17
N TRP A 229 21.22 -9.04 14.25
CA TRP A 229 21.84 -9.06 15.57
C TRP A 229 20.95 -9.77 16.59
N GLU A 230 21.58 -10.46 17.54
CA GLU A 230 20.94 -10.85 18.80
C GLU A 230 21.47 -9.94 19.91
N LEU A 231 20.53 -9.26 20.59
CA LEU A 231 20.81 -8.33 21.67
C LEU A 231 20.21 -8.87 22.96
N GLU A 232 21.01 -8.91 24.03
CA GLU A 232 20.51 -9.12 25.38
C GLU A 232 20.45 -7.79 26.11
N TRP A 233 19.31 -7.50 26.73
CA TRP A 233 19.04 -6.26 27.44
C TRP A 233 18.85 -6.54 28.92
N SER A 234 19.24 -5.59 29.76
CA SER A 234 19.01 -5.64 31.21
C SER A 234 18.33 -4.37 31.69
N ALA A 235 17.34 -4.53 32.56
CA ALA A 235 16.63 -3.41 33.16
C ALA A 235 17.56 -2.64 34.11
N SER A 236 17.62 -1.33 33.96
CA SER A 236 18.31 -0.44 34.89
C SER A 236 17.40 -0.04 36.07
N ARG A 237 17.95 0.65 37.07
CA ARG A 237 17.20 1.08 38.27
C ARG A 237 16.07 2.09 37.99
N ASN A 238 16.02 2.67 36.78
CA ASN A 238 15.05 3.67 36.35
C ASN A 238 14.07 3.11 35.29
N ASP A 239 13.93 1.79 35.18
CA ASP A 239 13.10 1.11 34.16
C ASP A 239 13.54 1.31 32.69
N GLU A 240 14.77 1.80 32.46
CA GLU A 240 15.37 1.85 31.11
C GLU A 240 16.11 0.54 30.79
N TYR A 241 15.93 0.00 29.58
CA TYR A 241 16.71 -1.16 29.11
C TYR A 241 18.06 -0.75 28.54
N ARG A 242 19.12 -1.46 28.96
CA ARG A 242 20.49 -1.29 28.47
C ARG A 242 21.01 -2.56 27.86
N ILE A 243 21.81 -2.45 26.80
CA ILE A 243 22.41 -3.58 26.10
C ILE A 243 23.49 -4.18 27.00
N ARG A 244 23.34 -5.46 27.31
CA ARG A 244 24.30 -6.28 28.06
C ARG A 244 25.12 -7.16 27.14
N LYS A 245 24.53 -7.64 26.04
CA LYS A 245 25.21 -8.52 25.08
C LYS A 245 24.84 -8.16 23.64
N TRP A 246 25.81 -8.19 22.74
CA TRP A 246 25.59 -7.95 21.30
C TRP A 246 26.31 -9.00 20.47
N LEU A 247 25.55 -9.81 19.73
CA LEU A 247 26.05 -10.81 18.79
C LEU A 247 25.57 -10.51 17.36
N ALA A 248 26.48 -10.51 16.39
CA ALA A 248 26.15 -10.50 14.97
C ALA A 248 26.22 -11.92 14.40
N PHE A 249 25.30 -12.27 13.47
CA PHE A 249 25.26 -13.60 12.85
C PHE A 249 25.86 -13.59 11.45
N ASP A 250 25.09 -13.01 10.53
CA ASP A 250 25.40 -12.93 9.11
C ASP A 250 24.90 -11.60 8.55
N GLU A 251 25.53 -11.21 7.45
CA GLU A 251 25.22 -10.00 6.70
C GLU A 251 25.41 -10.26 5.20
N THR A 252 24.47 -9.79 4.40
CA THR A 252 24.66 -9.59 2.97
C THR A 252 25.08 -8.15 2.73
N ARG A 253 26.23 -7.97 2.08
CA ARG A 253 26.74 -6.67 1.64
C ARG A 253 26.63 -6.60 0.13
N SER A 254 25.84 -5.65 -0.36
CA SER A 254 25.62 -5.36 -1.78
C SER A 254 26.20 -3.98 -2.10
N ARG A 255 27.08 -3.87 -3.10
CA ARG A 255 27.80 -2.63 -3.42
C ARG A 255 27.79 -2.34 -4.91
N ALA A 256 27.31 -1.14 -5.28
CA ALA A 256 27.38 -0.61 -6.63
C ALA A 256 28.49 0.45 -6.72
N VAL A 257 29.34 0.34 -7.74
CA VAL A 257 30.45 1.29 -7.98
C VAL A 257 30.02 2.56 -8.73
N ALA A 258 28.88 2.49 -9.41
CA ALA A 258 28.28 3.58 -10.18
C ALA A 258 26.75 3.54 -10.05
N PRO A 259 26.02 4.59 -10.48
CA PRO A 259 24.56 4.56 -10.54
C PRO A 259 24.05 3.41 -11.40
N VAL A 260 22.99 2.74 -10.93
CA VAL A 260 22.31 1.63 -11.64
C VAL A 260 21.05 2.17 -12.29
N TYR A 261 20.16 2.78 -11.51
CA TYR A 261 18.96 3.47 -12.01
C TYR A 261 19.05 4.98 -11.80
N ALA A 262 18.50 5.73 -12.76
CA ALA A 262 18.29 7.17 -12.69
C ALA A 262 16.80 7.50 -12.83
N GLU A 263 16.31 8.43 -12.01
CA GLU A 263 14.92 8.90 -12.07
C GLU A 263 14.82 10.04 -13.10
N ILE A 264 14.01 9.85 -14.15
CA ILE A 264 13.94 10.72 -15.33
C ILE A 264 12.53 11.31 -15.58
N SER A 265 11.59 11.20 -14.64
CA SER A 265 10.20 11.63 -14.85
C SER A 265 10.07 13.11 -15.18
N GLN A 266 10.94 13.96 -14.61
CA GLN A 266 10.91 15.39 -14.92
C GLN A 266 11.29 15.66 -16.38
N ASP A 267 12.24 14.91 -16.93
CA ASP A 267 12.67 15.06 -18.31
C ASP A 267 11.64 14.45 -19.26
N ALA A 268 11.09 13.28 -18.88
CA ALA A 268 10.12 12.54 -19.68
C ALA A 268 8.73 13.19 -19.71
N PHE A 269 8.20 13.62 -18.56
CA PHE A 269 6.83 14.11 -18.42
C PHE A 269 6.71 15.61 -18.12
N GLY A 270 7.81 16.29 -17.75
CA GLY A 270 7.77 17.63 -17.17
C GLY A 270 7.26 18.75 -18.08
N SER A 271 7.20 18.52 -19.40
CA SER A 271 6.59 19.45 -20.36
C SER A 271 5.04 19.42 -20.32
N ASN A 272 4.45 18.40 -19.70
CA ASN A 272 3.00 18.23 -19.61
C ASN A 272 2.46 18.91 -18.35
N SER A 273 1.46 19.77 -18.51
CA SER A 273 0.82 20.46 -17.39
C SER A 273 0.13 19.48 -16.41
N SER A 274 -0.37 18.36 -16.91
CA SER A 274 -0.97 17.29 -16.12
C SER A 274 0.02 16.61 -15.18
N TYR A 275 1.29 16.47 -15.56
CA TYR A 275 2.30 15.92 -14.66
C TYR A 275 2.48 16.82 -13.44
N ALA A 276 2.72 18.11 -13.64
CA ALA A 276 2.95 19.07 -12.56
C ALA A 276 1.69 19.32 -11.69
N SER A 277 0.51 19.34 -12.30
CA SER A 277 -0.75 19.66 -11.60
C SER A 277 -1.43 18.44 -10.97
N GLN A 278 -1.24 17.23 -11.52
CA GLN A 278 -1.92 16.01 -11.09
C GLN A 278 -0.97 14.96 -10.53
N LEU A 279 0.01 14.52 -11.31
CA LEU A 279 0.79 13.31 -11.02
C LEU A 279 1.87 13.51 -9.95
N LEU A 280 2.25 14.75 -9.64
CA LEU A 280 3.12 15.04 -8.49
C LEU A 280 2.42 14.93 -7.13
N ARG A 281 1.09 14.88 -7.11
CA ARG A 281 0.24 14.97 -5.91
C ARG A 281 -0.33 13.60 -5.53
N GLY A 282 -0.16 13.16 -4.29
CA GLY A 282 -0.66 11.86 -3.83
C GLY A 282 -2.16 11.82 -3.51
N VAL A 283 -2.66 10.61 -3.22
CA VAL A 283 -4.04 10.38 -2.73
C VAL A 283 -4.35 11.25 -1.50
N ASP A 284 -3.42 11.38 -0.57
CA ASP A 284 -3.61 12.18 0.66
C ASP A 284 -3.83 13.68 0.37
N TYR A 285 -3.12 14.22 -0.63
CA TYR A 285 -3.35 15.59 -1.10
C TYR A 285 -4.74 15.73 -1.71
N TRP A 286 -5.12 14.82 -2.62
CA TRP A 286 -6.40 14.92 -3.32
C TRP A 286 -7.60 14.71 -2.40
N ARG A 287 -7.48 13.86 -1.38
CA ARG A 287 -8.50 13.72 -0.34
C ARG A 287 -8.72 15.00 0.47
N THR A 288 -7.71 15.87 0.53
CA THR A 288 -7.84 17.18 1.20
C THR A 288 -8.47 18.23 0.28
N VAL A 289 -8.29 18.13 -1.04
CA VAL A 289 -8.68 19.18 -2.00
C VAL A 289 -9.99 18.88 -2.74
N LEU A 290 -10.26 17.61 -3.06
CA LEU A 290 -11.50 17.20 -3.72
C LEU A 290 -12.61 16.95 -2.71
N ASP A 291 -13.85 17.02 -3.18
CA ASP A 291 -15.03 16.79 -2.36
C ASP A 291 -15.02 15.35 -1.82
N GLY A 292 -15.36 15.18 -0.53
CA GLY A 292 -15.48 13.85 0.07
C GLY A 292 -16.53 12.96 -0.64
N ALA A 293 -17.53 13.56 -1.29
CA ALA A 293 -18.50 12.87 -2.13
C ALA A 293 -17.91 12.26 -3.40
N CYS A 294 -16.73 12.71 -3.86
CA CYS A 294 -15.99 12.02 -4.93
C CYS A 294 -15.58 10.61 -4.49
N GLY A 295 -15.47 10.35 -3.19
CA GLY A 295 -15.21 9.01 -2.67
C GLY A 295 -13.80 8.52 -2.97
N ILE A 296 -12.79 9.39 -2.92
CA ILE A 296 -11.39 8.95 -3.03
C ILE A 296 -11.08 8.02 -1.85
N ASP A 297 -10.82 6.76 -2.17
CA ASP A 297 -10.43 5.74 -1.22
C ASP A 297 -9.07 6.07 -0.59
N ILE A 298 -8.95 5.83 0.72
CA ILE A 298 -7.68 5.95 1.43
C ILE A 298 -6.63 4.99 0.86
N TYR A 299 -6.97 3.80 0.38
CA TYR A 299 -5.98 2.80 -0.01
C TYR A 299 -5.31 3.07 -1.37
N GLY A 300 -5.98 3.84 -2.25
CA GLY A 300 -5.38 4.34 -3.49
C GLY A 300 -4.90 3.25 -4.45
N HIS A 301 -5.69 2.21 -4.66
CA HIS A 301 -5.39 1.11 -5.58
C HIS A 301 -5.63 1.55 -7.03
N ASN A 302 -4.62 2.15 -7.66
CA ASN A 302 -4.67 2.58 -9.06
C ASN A 302 -3.39 2.15 -9.77
N GLY A 303 -3.54 1.55 -10.96
CA GLY A 303 -2.50 0.90 -11.73
C GLY A 303 -1.93 1.71 -12.90
N VAL A 304 -1.06 1.06 -13.66
CA VAL A 304 -0.42 1.57 -14.88
C VAL A 304 -0.31 0.50 -15.95
N SER A 305 -0.47 0.90 -17.21
CA SER A 305 -0.47 -0.02 -18.34
C SER A 305 0.32 0.56 -19.50
N VAL A 306 1.04 -0.30 -20.20
CA VAL A 306 1.88 0.04 -21.35
C VAL A 306 1.36 -0.65 -22.61
N GLY A 307 1.37 0.06 -23.74
CA GLY A 307 0.98 -0.46 -25.04
C GLY A 307 1.13 0.57 -26.14
N ASP A 308 1.47 0.13 -27.34
CA ASP A 308 1.58 0.96 -28.56
C ASP A 308 0.19 1.16 -29.17
N ILE A 309 -0.40 2.32 -28.95
CA ILE A 309 -1.79 2.58 -29.33
C ILE A 309 -1.93 3.04 -30.77
N ASP A 310 -0.87 3.57 -31.37
CA ASP A 310 -0.89 4.17 -32.71
C ASP A 310 0.00 3.43 -33.73
N ASN A 311 0.54 2.27 -33.34
CA ASN A 311 1.36 1.37 -34.14
C ASN A 311 2.61 2.05 -34.72
N ASP A 312 3.16 3.05 -34.03
CA ASP A 312 4.40 3.72 -34.42
C ASP A 312 5.66 2.96 -33.95
N GLY A 313 5.45 1.92 -33.13
CA GLY A 313 6.47 1.02 -32.61
C GLY A 313 7.03 1.44 -31.24
N PHE A 314 6.62 2.58 -30.69
CA PHE A 314 6.93 3.02 -29.32
C PHE A 314 5.74 2.75 -28.42
N ASP A 315 5.98 2.17 -27.25
CA ASP A 315 4.88 1.94 -26.33
C ASP A 315 4.51 3.23 -25.57
N ASP A 316 3.21 3.43 -25.40
CA ASP A 316 2.58 4.53 -24.68
C ASP A 316 2.19 4.13 -23.26
N VAL A 317 1.80 5.12 -22.45
CA VAL A 317 1.54 4.94 -21.02
C VAL A 317 0.13 5.38 -20.66
N TYR A 318 -0.64 4.48 -20.05
CA TYR A 318 -1.93 4.78 -19.44
C TYR A 318 -1.87 4.68 -17.91
N ILE A 319 -2.35 5.71 -17.22
CA ILE A 319 -2.30 5.82 -15.76
C ILE A 319 -3.74 5.92 -15.23
N CYS A 320 -4.12 4.93 -14.43
CA CYS A 320 -5.37 4.92 -13.69
C CYS A 320 -5.32 5.92 -12.53
N GLN A 321 -6.48 6.48 -12.19
CA GLN A 321 -6.61 7.53 -11.18
C GLN A 321 -7.80 7.27 -10.24
N PRO A 322 -7.73 7.81 -9.00
CA PRO A 322 -8.85 7.78 -8.09
C PRO A 322 -10.01 8.64 -8.60
N ALA A 323 -11.21 8.41 -8.06
CA ALA A 323 -12.40 9.14 -8.47
C ALA A 323 -12.24 10.66 -8.35
N GLY A 324 -12.81 11.39 -9.31
CA GLY A 324 -12.72 12.86 -9.40
C GLY A 324 -11.50 13.37 -10.17
N LEU A 325 -10.54 12.51 -10.49
CA LEU A 325 -9.38 12.84 -11.33
C LEU A 325 -9.47 12.10 -12.67
N PRO A 326 -9.16 12.75 -13.80
CA PRO A 326 -9.13 12.05 -15.07
C PRO A 326 -7.92 11.12 -15.12
N ASN A 327 -8.13 9.88 -15.56
CA ASN A 327 -7.04 9.01 -16.04
C ASN A 327 -6.19 9.73 -17.09
N ARG A 328 -4.93 9.31 -17.24
CA ARG A 328 -3.99 9.96 -18.15
C ARG A 328 -3.44 8.99 -19.19
N LEU A 329 -3.46 9.40 -20.45
CA LEU A 329 -2.83 8.71 -21.57
C LEU A 329 -1.70 9.58 -22.13
N PHE A 330 -0.49 9.07 -22.06
CA PHE A 330 0.72 9.71 -22.53
C PHE A 330 1.26 8.98 -23.76
N ARG A 331 1.30 9.68 -24.89
CA ARG A 331 1.95 9.17 -26.10
C ARG A 331 3.47 9.32 -26.00
N ASN A 332 4.21 8.26 -26.26
CA ASN A 332 5.65 8.32 -26.39
C ASN A 332 6.04 9.03 -27.69
N ARG A 333 6.99 9.97 -27.65
CA ARG A 333 7.46 10.68 -28.85
C ARG A 333 8.65 9.98 -29.53
N GLY A 334 9.17 8.91 -28.93
CA GLY A 334 10.34 8.16 -29.39
C GLY A 334 11.68 8.88 -29.21
N ASP A 335 11.68 10.03 -28.53
CA ASP A 335 12.84 10.85 -28.21
C ASP A 335 13.17 10.89 -26.70
N GLY A 336 12.49 10.08 -25.90
CA GLY A 336 12.60 10.04 -24.44
C GLY A 336 11.61 10.95 -23.71
N THR A 337 10.73 11.65 -24.44
CA THR A 337 9.67 12.49 -23.86
C THR A 337 8.27 11.99 -24.21
N PHE A 338 7.30 12.38 -23.39
CA PHE A 338 5.90 11.98 -23.54
C PHE A 338 4.97 13.19 -23.76
N GLU A 339 3.86 12.95 -24.45
CA GLU A 339 2.78 13.90 -24.70
C GLU A 339 1.48 13.45 -24.04
N ASP A 340 0.89 14.27 -23.17
CA ASP A 340 -0.48 14.02 -22.71
C ASP A 340 -1.48 14.25 -23.85
N ILE A 341 -2.09 13.16 -24.34
CA ILE A 341 -3.10 13.19 -25.41
C ILE A 341 -4.52 12.90 -24.88
N THR A 342 -4.69 12.83 -23.56
CA THR A 342 -5.91 12.36 -22.88
C THR A 342 -7.18 13.01 -23.43
N ASP A 343 -7.22 14.34 -23.50
CA ASP A 343 -8.43 15.10 -23.88
C ASP A 343 -8.91 14.77 -25.30
N GLY A 344 -7.98 14.47 -26.22
CA GLY A 344 -8.30 14.12 -27.60
C GLY A 344 -8.82 12.68 -27.79
N THR A 345 -8.54 11.80 -26.83
CA THR A 345 -8.83 10.36 -26.93
C THR A 345 -10.19 9.98 -26.33
N GLY A 346 -10.71 10.77 -25.38
CA GLY A 346 -11.91 10.43 -24.61
C GLY A 346 -11.65 9.45 -23.45
N LEU A 347 -10.39 9.17 -23.12
CA LEU A 347 -9.99 8.20 -22.09
C LEU A 347 -9.70 8.81 -20.71
N GLY A 348 -10.03 10.09 -20.51
CA GLY A 348 -9.95 10.79 -19.21
C GLY A 348 -11.09 10.41 -18.27
N ILE A 349 -11.14 9.14 -17.85
CA ILE A 349 -12.19 8.60 -16.99
C ILE A 349 -12.09 9.22 -15.59
N LEU A 350 -13.21 9.75 -15.07
CA LEU A 350 -13.29 10.40 -13.75
C LEU A 350 -13.76 9.46 -12.63
N GLU A 351 -14.29 8.29 -12.97
CA GLU A 351 -14.63 7.25 -11.99
C GLU A 351 -13.35 6.61 -11.44
N ASN A 352 -13.40 6.04 -10.23
CA ASN A 352 -12.25 5.32 -9.68
C ASN A 352 -11.90 4.12 -10.58
N THR A 353 -10.64 4.05 -11.02
CA THR A 353 -10.13 2.97 -11.88
C THR A 353 -9.00 2.21 -11.22
N ALA A 354 -9.13 0.89 -11.14
CA ALA A 354 -8.14 0.02 -10.51
C ALA A 354 -6.99 -0.28 -11.48
N CYS A 355 -7.28 -0.87 -12.63
CA CYS A 355 -6.29 -1.20 -13.66
C CYS A 355 -6.84 -1.00 -15.08
N ALA A 356 -5.96 -1.13 -16.06
CA ALA A 356 -6.32 -1.14 -17.47
C ALA A 356 -5.53 -2.20 -18.23
N LEU A 357 -6.06 -2.66 -19.36
CA LEU A 357 -5.40 -3.63 -20.24
C LEU A 357 -5.44 -3.13 -21.67
N PHE A 358 -4.28 -3.02 -22.31
CA PHE A 358 -4.21 -2.85 -23.76
C PHE A 358 -4.14 -4.22 -24.41
N ALA A 359 -5.07 -4.53 -25.32
CA ALA A 359 -5.08 -5.76 -26.09
C ALA A 359 -5.89 -5.60 -27.38
N ASP A 360 -5.46 -6.21 -28.49
CA ASP A 360 -6.29 -6.31 -29.70
C ASP A 360 -7.39 -7.36 -29.50
N LEU A 361 -8.55 -6.92 -29.00
CA LEU A 361 -9.67 -7.78 -28.61
C LEU A 361 -10.59 -8.12 -29.78
N ASN A 362 -10.49 -7.38 -30.88
CA ASN A 362 -11.31 -7.56 -32.07
C ASN A 362 -10.51 -8.14 -33.26
N ASN A 363 -9.21 -8.37 -33.07
CA ASN A 363 -8.23 -8.89 -34.04
C ASN A 363 -8.00 -8.00 -35.29
N ASP A 364 -8.25 -6.68 -35.21
CA ASP A 364 -8.14 -5.73 -36.32
C ASP A 364 -6.73 -5.13 -36.52
N GLY A 365 -5.79 -5.42 -35.62
CA GLY A 365 -4.42 -4.93 -35.65
C GLY A 365 -4.17 -3.68 -34.80
N TRP A 366 -5.17 -3.18 -34.08
CA TRP A 366 -5.04 -2.07 -33.14
C TRP A 366 -5.32 -2.55 -31.72
N GLN A 367 -4.48 -2.16 -30.77
CA GLN A 367 -4.74 -2.50 -29.37
C GLN A 367 -5.90 -1.67 -28.85
N ASP A 368 -6.99 -2.36 -28.47
CA ASP A 368 -8.13 -1.83 -27.72
C ASP A 368 -7.75 -1.63 -26.24
N LEU A 369 -8.62 -0.97 -25.48
CA LEU A 369 -8.40 -0.68 -24.06
C LEU A 369 -9.58 -1.15 -23.21
N ILE A 370 -9.29 -2.01 -22.24
CA ILE A 370 -10.19 -2.27 -21.10
C ILE A 370 -9.79 -1.37 -19.95
N VAL A 371 -10.75 -0.64 -19.37
CA VAL A 371 -10.56 0.12 -18.14
C VAL A 371 -11.42 -0.47 -17.04
N VAL A 372 -10.80 -0.95 -15.97
CA VAL A 372 -11.48 -1.58 -14.84
C VAL A 372 -11.85 -0.51 -13.81
N ARG A 373 -13.13 -0.16 -13.74
CA ARG A 373 -13.66 0.74 -12.71
C ARG A 373 -14.17 -0.06 -11.53
N THR A 374 -14.29 0.61 -10.38
CA THR A 374 -14.91 0.01 -9.18
C THR A 374 -16.27 -0.64 -9.47
N ASN A 375 -17.12 0.01 -10.27
CA ASN A 375 -18.48 -0.44 -10.58
C ASN A 375 -18.58 -1.26 -11.88
N GLY A 376 -17.46 -1.72 -12.43
CA GLY A 376 -17.43 -2.62 -13.59
C GLY A 376 -16.61 -2.10 -14.78
N PRO A 377 -16.18 -3.02 -15.64
CA PRO A 377 -15.26 -2.73 -16.73
C PRO A 377 -15.89 -1.89 -17.85
N LEU A 378 -15.05 -1.15 -18.55
CA LEU A 378 -15.35 -0.46 -19.81
C LEU A 378 -14.47 -1.00 -20.93
N LEU A 379 -15.03 -1.13 -22.12
CA LEU A 379 -14.28 -1.44 -23.34
C LEU A 379 -14.26 -0.23 -24.26
N PHE A 380 -13.07 0.11 -24.73
CA PHE A 380 -12.81 1.15 -25.70
C PHE A 380 -12.11 0.53 -26.91
N LEU A 381 -12.78 0.56 -28.06
CA LEU A 381 -12.23 0.07 -29.31
C LEU A 381 -11.36 1.16 -29.95
N ASN A 382 -10.13 0.80 -30.30
CA ASN A 382 -9.19 1.70 -30.95
C ASN A 382 -9.59 1.88 -32.42
N GLN A 383 -9.68 3.12 -32.88
CA GLN A 383 -10.08 3.46 -34.25
C GLN A 383 -8.89 3.90 -35.11
N GLY A 384 -7.67 3.80 -34.57
CA GLY A 384 -6.46 4.39 -35.14
C GLY A 384 -6.41 5.91 -34.96
N GLY A 385 -5.21 6.47 -35.17
CA GLY A 385 -4.97 7.92 -35.11
C GLY A 385 -5.24 8.53 -33.73
N GLY A 386 -5.04 7.77 -32.65
CA GLY A 386 -5.21 8.22 -31.26
C GLY A 386 -6.67 8.39 -30.81
N LYS A 387 -7.64 7.74 -31.48
CA LYS A 387 -9.06 7.84 -31.13
C LYS A 387 -9.64 6.52 -30.66
N PHE A 388 -10.47 6.59 -29.63
CA PHE A 388 -11.15 5.44 -29.06
C PHE A 388 -12.67 5.63 -29.08
N ARG A 389 -13.39 4.54 -29.40
CA ARG A 389 -14.85 4.47 -29.31
C ARG A 389 -15.24 3.55 -28.17
N ARG A 390 -15.99 4.08 -27.20
CA ARG A 390 -16.60 3.25 -26.16
C ARG A 390 -17.56 2.23 -26.78
N GLN A 391 -17.42 0.97 -26.38
CA GLN A 391 -18.37 -0.10 -26.66
C GLN A 391 -19.32 -0.25 -25.45
N PRO A 392 -20.57 0.25 -25.54
CA PRO A 392 -21.52 0.12 -24.44
C PRO A 392 -21.91 -1.34 -24.23
N ASP A 393 -22.20 -1.71 -22.98
CA ASP A 393 -22.69 -3.04 -22.59
C ASP A 393 -21.84 -4.22 -23.10
N ALA A 394 -20.53 -3.98 -23.25
CA ALA A 394 -19.59 -4.96 -23.76
C ALA A 394 -19.50 -6.23 -22.90
N PHE A 395 -19.79 -6.15 -21.60
CA PHE A 395 -19.67 -7.27 -20.66
C PHE A 395 -21.03 -7.69 -20.12
N GLN A 396 -21.49 -8.88 -20.50
CA GLN A 396 -22.77 -9.47 -20.06
C GLN A 396 -22.54 -10.47 -18.93
N PHE A 397 -22.75 -10.03 -17.70
CA PHE A 397 -22.62 -10.87 -16.51
C PHE A 397 -23.85 -11.76 -16.32
N ALA A 398 -23.65 -13.04 -16.01
CA ALA A 398 -24.76 -13.99 -15.77
C ALA A 398 -25.48 -13.68 -14.45
N ARG A 399 -24.76 -13.06 -13.51
CA ARG A 399 -25.29 -12.54 -12.24
C ARG A 399 -24.74 -11.13 -12.02
N PRO A 400 -25.49 -10.23 -11.35
CA PRO A 400 -24.95 -8.93 -10.99
C PRO A 400 -23.64 -9.08 -10.20
N PRO A 401 -22.56 -8.39 -10.61
CA PRO A 401 -21.32 -8.35 -9.85
C PRO A 401 -21.56 -7.94 -8.39
N GLN A 402 -20.86 -8.58 -7.48
CA GLN A 402 -20.89 -8.25 -6.05
C GLN A 402 -19.56 -7.62 -5.71
N GLY A 403 -19.54 -6.47 -5.03
CA GLY A 403 -18.27 -5.84 -4.67
C GLY A 403 -17.64 -5.00 -5.78
N THR A 404 -16.33 -4.80 -5.66
CA THR A 404 -15.51 -3.89 -6.46
C THR A 404 -14.59 -4.69 -7.37
N PHE A 405 -14.48 -4.31 -8.64
CA PHE A 405 -13.47 -4.89 -9.54
C PHE A 405 -12.07 -4.39 -9.18
N THR A 406 -11.12 -5.30 -9.05
CA THR A 406 -9.77 -5.03 -8.55
C THR A 406 -8.66 -5.54 -9.44
N GLY A 407 -8.90 -6.46 -10.36
CA GLY A 407 -7.85 -6.99 -11.23
C GLY A 407 -8.40 -7.55 -12.52
N ALA A 408 -7.56 -7.61 -13.55
CA ALA A 408 -7.90 -8.24 -14.81
C ALA A 408 -6.64 -8.80 -15.49
N ALA A 409 -6.78 -9.95 -16.15
CA ALA A 409 -5.76 -10.50 -17.04
C ALA A 409 -6.44 -11.19 -18.23
N ALA A 410 -5.79 -11.18 -19.39
CA ALA A 410 -6.33 -11.72 -20.63
C ALA A 410 -5.56 -12.95 -21.12
N ALA A 411 -6.29 -13.93 -21.65
CA ALA A 411 -5.75 -15.11 -22.32
C ALA A 411 -6.78 -15.68 -23.31
N ASP A 412 -6.30 -16.40 -24.31
CA ASP A 412 -7.14 -17.22 -25.21
C ASP A 412 -7.34 -18.60 -24.56
N TYR A 413 -8.24 -18.70 -23.58
CA TYR A 413 -8.29 -19.87 -22.68
C TYR A 413 -8.82 -21.14 -23.37
N ASP A 414 -9.64 -20.98 -24.42
CA ASP A 414 -10.17 -22.08 -25.21
C ASP A 414 -9.50 -22.22 -26.59
N ARG A 415 -8.41 -21.47 -26.82
CA ARG A 415 -7.55 -21.51 -28.02
C ARG A 415 -8.32 -21.29 -29.31
N ASP A 416 -9.31 -20.41 -29.24
CA ASP A 416 -10.23 -20.12 -30.32
C ASP A 416 -9.77 -18.96 -31.23
N GLY A 417 -8.61 -18.36 -30.89
CA GLY A 417 -7.93 -17.27 -31.57
C GLY A 417 -8.30 -15.88 -31.06
N TRP A 418 -9.18 -15.79 -30.05
CA TRP A 418 -9.67 -14.54 -29.49
C TRP A 418 -9.33 -14.45 -28.01
N LEU A 419 -9.03 -13.25 -27.54
CA LEU A 419 -8.70 -13.02 -26.14
C LEU A 419 -9.97 -12.95 -25.30
N ASP A 420 -9.97 -13.71 -24.21
CA ASP A 420 -10.94 -13.68 -23.13
C ASP A 420 -10.34 -12.97 -21.92
N VAL A 421 -11.20 -12.61 -20.95
CA VAL A 421 -10.78 -11.79 -19.81
C VAL A 421 -11.27 -12.40 -18.51
N TYR A 422 -10.37 -12.55 -17.54
CA TYR A 422 -10.73 -12.88 -16.16
C TYR A 422 -10.69 -11.61 -15.31
N PHE A 423 -11.74 -11.39 -14.51
CA PHE A 423 -11.87 -10.24 -13.61
C PHE A 423 -11.85 -10.69 -12.16
N CYS A 424 -10.98 -10.08 -11.35
CA CYS A 424 -10.94 -10.23 -9.90
C CYS A 424 -11.87 -9.23 -9.21
N LEU A 425 -12.53 -9.68 -8.15
CA LEU A 425 -13.42 -8.87 -7.33
C LEU A 425 -13.03 -8.94 -5.86
N TYR A 426 -13.27 -7.82 -5.18
CA TYR A 426 -12.94 -7.62 -3.78
C TYR A 426 -14.02 -6.78 -3.11
N VAL A 427 -14.35 -7.06 -1.84
CA VAL A 427 -15.20 -6.13 -1.06
C VAL A 427 -14.90 -6.24 0.43
N TYR A 428 -14.23 -5.22 0.96
CA TYR A 428 -13.94 -5.15 2.39
C TYR A 428 -14.79 -4.09 3.11
N TYR A 429 -15.28 -3.07 2.40
CA TYR A 429 -16.10 -1.99 2.98
C TYR A 429 -16.95 -1.26 1.92
N GLN A 430 -18.27 -1.12 2.14
CA GLN A 430 -19.17 -0.33 1.26
C GLN A 430 -20.01 0.73 1.99
N GLY A 431 -19.92 0.83 3.32
CA GLY A 431 -20.72 1.78 4.10
C GLY A 431 -20.76 1.47 5.59
N THR A 432 -21.40 2.35 6.36
CA THR A 432 -21.53 2.24 7.83
C THR A 432 -22.51 1.17 8.31
N ASP A 433 -23.27 0.55 7.39
CA ASP A 433 -24.27 -0.48 7.66
C ASP A 433 -23.89 -1.86 7.10
N GLN A 434 -22.75 -1.99 6.41
CA GLN A 434 -22.32 -3.22 5.73
C GLN A 434 -20.88 -3.61 6.12
N TYR A 435 -20.75 -4.33 7.23
CA TYR A 435 -19.49 -4.90 7.72
C TYR A 435 -19.44 -6.41 7.45
N LYS A 436 -18.94 -6.81 6.28
CA LYS A 436 -18.63 -8.22 5.97
C LYS A 436 -17.12 -8.44 6.05
N TYR A 437 -16.61 -8.55 7.28
CA TYR A 437 -15.20 -8.85 7.49
C TYR A 437 -14.86 -10.27 7.01
N PRO A 438 -13.62 -10.51 6.54
CA PRO A 438 -13.17 -11.84 6.16
C PRO A 438 -13.22 -12.78 7.39
N LEU A 439 -13.88 -13.92 7.25
CA LEU A 439 -14.17 -14.82 8.37
C LEU A 439 -14.06 -16.30 7.94
N PRO A 440 -13.18 -17.11 8.55
CA PRO A 440 -12.02 -16.70 9.34
C PRO A 440 -10.95 -16.03 8.46
N TYR A 441 -10.03 -15.23 9.02
CA TYR A 441 -9.06 -14.45 8.22
C TYR A 441 -8.24 -15.32 7.26
N TYR A 442 -7.74 -16.45 7.75
CA TYR A 442 -6.84 -17.33 6.98
C TYR A 442 -7.55 -18.19 5.92
N ASP A 443 -8.88 -18.35 6.02
CA ASP A 443 -9.67 -19.24 5.15
C ASP A 443 -11.04 -18.61 4.78
N ALA A 444 -11.08 -17.31 4.55
CA ALA A 444 -12.32 -16.58 4.32
C ALA A 444 -13.00 -17.03 3.01
N GLU A 445 -14.30 -17.34 3.06
CA GLU A 445 -15.12 -17.78 1.91
C GLU A 445 -16.32 -16.87 1.64
N ASN A 446 -16.36 -15.70 2.27
CA ASN A 446 -17.45 -14.75 2.22
C ASN A 446 -17.18 -13.52 1.34
N GLY A 447 -16.17 -13.60 0.47
CA GLY A 447 -15.83 -12.58 -0.51
C GLY A 447 -16.70 -12.68 -1.78
N PRO A 448 -16.61 -11.67 -2.67
CA PRO A 448 -17.39 -11.65 -3.89
C PRO A 448 -16.82 -12.60 -4.95
N PRO A 449 -17.66 -13.21 -5.81
CA PRO A 449 -17.18 -14.08 -6.88
C PRO A 449 -16.52 -13.31 -8.03
N ASN A 450 -15.45 -13.88 -8.58
CA ASN A 450 -14.78 -13.43 -9.81
C ASN A 450 -15.52 -13.87 -11.08
N PHE A 451 -15.13 -13.32 -12.24
CA PHE A 451 -15.76 -13.62 -13.52
C PHE A 451 -14.77 -13.98 -14.63
N LEU A 452 -15.01 -15.09 -15.34
CA LEU A 452 -14.41 -15.36 -16.65
C LEU A 452 -15.37 -14.91 -17.76
N MET A 453 -14.91 -13.99 -18.60
CA MET A 453 -15.67 -13.37 -19.67
C MET A 453 -15.14 -13.85 -21.02
N ARG A 454 -15.94 -14.67 -21.71
CA ARG A 454 -15.62 -15.15 -23.05
C ARG A 454 -15.96 -14.14 -24.12
N ASN A 455 -15.06 -13.89 -25.07
CA ASN A 455 -15.27 -13.04 -26.23
C ASN A 455 -16.22 -13.70 -27.24
N ASN A 456 -17.31 -13.00 -27.59
CA ASN A 456 -18.31 -13.49 -28.54
C ASN A 456 -17.94 -13.22 -30.00
N ARG A 457 -16.80 -12.53 -30.26
CA ARG A 457 -16.30 -12.16 -31.59
C ARG A 457 -17.17 -11.15 -32.35
N ASP A 458 -18.05 -10.47 -31.63
CA ASP A 458 -18.96 -9.44 -32.14
C ASP A 458 -18.81 -8.09 -31.40
N GLY A 459 -17.76 -7.97 -30.59
CA GLY A 459 -17.50 -6.82 -29.72
C GLY A 459 -18.19 -6.90 -28.35
N GLY A 460 -18.82 -8.03 -28.01
CA GLY A 460 -19.33 -8.33 -26.67
C GLY A 460 -18.63 -9.54 -26.03
N PHE A 461 -18.80 -9.63 -24.71
CA PHE A 461 -18.29 -10.71 -23.86
C PHE A 461 -19.43 -11.29 -23.03
N ARG A 462 -19.46 -12.62 -22.87
CA ARG A 462 -20.42 -13.32 -22.00
C ARG A 462 -19.71 -13.99 -20.83
N ASP A 463 -20.33 -13.93 -19.66
CA ASP A 463 -19.88 -14.67 -18.49
C ASP A 463 -20.02 -16.18 -18.70
N VAL A 464 -18.90 -16.90 -18.56
CA VAL A 464 -18.79 -18.36 -18.66
C VAL A 464 -18.30 -19.00 -17.36
N THR A 465 -18.23 -18.25 -16.26
CA THR A 465 -17.57 -18.66 -15.01
C THR A 465 -18.05 -20.02 -14.50
N ALA A 466 -19.38 -20.23 -14.46
CA ALA A 466 -19.96 -21.49 -14.01
C ALA A 466 -19.84 -22.61 -15.05
N GLU A 467 -19.88 -22.28 -16.34
CA GLU A 467 -19.71 -23.25 -17.43
C GLU A 467 -18.27 -23.80 -17.45
N ALA A 468 -17.31 -22.92 -17.18
CA ALA A 468 -15.88 -23.24 -17.13
C ALA A 468 -15.45 -23.88 -15.80
N GLY A 469 -16.34 -24.03 -14.81
CA GLY A 469 -15.99 -24.60 -13.49
C GLY A 469 -15.22 -23.67 -12.55
N LEU A 470 -15.04 -22.41 -12.94
CA LEU A 470 -14.41 -21.35 -12.12
C LEU A 470 -15.36 -20.76 -11.06
N ASP A 471 -16.54 -21.35 -10.87
CA ASP A 471 -17.42 -21.02 -9.73
C ASP A 471 -17.04 -21.79 -8.45
N LYS A 472 -16.11 -22.75 -8.53
CA LYS A 472 -15.57 -23.51 -7.39
C LYS A 472 -14.45 -22.74 -6.72
N ASN A 473 -14.50 -22.62 -5.39
CA ASN A 473 -13.50 -21.89 -4.59
C ASN A 473 -13.29 -20.43 -5.00
N ASN A 474 -14.35 -19.80 -5.54
CA ASN A 474 -14.32 -18.47 -6.14
C ASN A 474 -14.93 -17.37 -5.24
N THR A 475 -15.35 -17.65 -4.00
CA THR A 475 -15.93 -16.62 -3.10
C THR A 475 -14.90 -16.07 -2.12
N ARG A 476 -13.71 -15.75 -2.65
CA ARG A 476 -12.56 -15.22 -1.89
C ARG A 476 -12.44 -13.71 -2.09
N TYR A 477 -11.39 -13.10 -1.54
CA TYR A 477 -11.13 -11.66 -1.67
C TYR A 477 -9.98 -11.43 -2.64
N SER A 478 -10.27 -11.43 -3.94
CA SER A 478 -9.25 -11.51 -4.98
C SER A 478 -8.74 -10.14 -5.41
N PHE A 479 -7.42 -9.98 -5.47
CA PHE A 479 -6.79 -8.74 -5.96
C PHE A 479 -6.21 -8.90 -7.36
N CYS A 480 -5.56 -10.03 -7.62
CA CYS A 480 -4.77 -10.23 -8.82
C CYS A 480 -4.92 -11.68 -9.32
N CYS A 481 -4.67 -11.87 -10.60
CA CYS A 481 -4.60 -13.17 -11.25
C CYS A 481 -3.52 -13.15 -12.33
N GLY A 482 -2.97 -14.31 -12.67
CA GLY A 482 -1.95 -14.45 -13.70
C GLY A 482 -2.09 -15.75 -14.46
N TRP A 483 -1.95 -15.68 -15.79
CA TRP A 483 -2.02 -16.82 -16.69
C TRP A 483 -0.64 -17.42 -16.94
N SER A 484 -0.52 -18.75 -16.92
CA SER A 484 0.70 -19.49 -17.28
C SER A 484 0.33 -20.88 -17.80
N ASP A 485 1.15 -21.47 -18.67
CA ASP A 485 1.07 -22.88 -19.10
C ASP A 485 1.99 -23.72 -18.18
N PHE A 486 1.65 -23.79 -16.88
CA PHE A 486 2.60 -24.21 -15.84
C PHE A 486 3.01 -25.69 -15.98
N ASN A 487 2.12 -26.51 -16.55
CA ASN A 487 2.34 -27.93 -16.80
C ASN A 487 2.83 -28.23 -18.23
N ARG A 488 2.95 -27.19 -19.07
CA ARG A 488 3.42 -27.24 -20.46
C ARG A 488 2.58 -28.13 -21.37
N ASP A 489 1.28 -28.26 -21.11
CA ASP A 489 0.34 -28.98 -21.98
C ASP A 489 -0.19 -28.12 -23.15
N GLY A 490 0.17 -26.84 -23.17
CA GLY A 490 -0.18 -25.88 -24.22
C GLY A 490 -1.54 -25.22 -24.03
N TRP A 491 -2.15 -25.36 -22.85
CA TRP A 491 -3.35 -24.63 -22.44
C TRP A 491 -3.00 -23.66 -21.31
N PRO A 492 -3.51 -22.41 -21.34
CA PRO A 492 -3.25 -21.46 -20.27
C PRO A 492 -4.05 -21.83 -19.02
N ASP A 493 -3.34 -21.95 -17.90
CA ASP A 493 -3.84 -22.14 -16.54
C ASP A 493 -3.89 -20.80 -15.81
N LEU A 494 -4.70 -20.73 -14.75
CA LEU A 494 -4.97 -19.47 -14.02
C LEU A 494 -4.62 -19.59 -12.55
N TYR A 495 -3.73 -18.73 -12.06
CA TYR A 495 -3.52 -18.53 -10.62
C TYR A 495 -4.26 -17.29 -10.14
N VAL A 496 -4.99 -17.41 -9.02
CA VAL A 496 -5.75 -16.30 -8.42
C VAL A 496 -5.24 -16.05 -7.01
N VAL A 497 -4.85 -14.80 -6.77
CA VAL A 497 -4.30 -14.33 -5.50
C VAL A 497 -5.38 -13.64 -4.68
N ASN A 498 -5.52 -14.09 -3.44
CA ASN A 498 -6.53 -13.63 -2.49
C ASN A 498 -5.87 -12.97 -1.28
N ASP A 499 -6.38 -11.80 -0.88
CA ASP A 499 -6.01 -11.08 0.34
C ASP A 499 -6.47 -11.84 1.60
N PHE A 500 -7.63 -12.49 1.50
CA PHE A 500 -8.15 -13.32 2.56
C PHE A 500 -8.61 -14.66 1.99
N GLY A 501 -8.26 -15.73 2.69
CA GLY A 501 -8.47 -17.10 2.26
C GLY A 501 -7.29 -17.70 1.50
N ARG A 502 -7.47 -18.97 1.09
CA ARG A 502 -6.49 -19.72 0.31
C ARG A 502 -6.39 -19.16 -1.11
N LYS A 503 -5.20 -19.25 -1.72
CA LYS A 503 -4.99 -18.96 -3.14
C LYS A 503 -5.40 -20.14 -4.02
N ASN A 504 -5.67 -19.89 -5.30
CA ASN A 504 -6.19 -20.88 -6.23
C ASN A 504 -5.24 -21.08 -7.42
N LEU A 505 -5.07 -22.33 -7.86
CA LEU A 505 -4.47 -22.67 -9.15
C LEU A 505 -5.49 -23.49 -9.93
N TYR A 506 -6.09 -22.89 -10.94
CA TYR A 506 -7.05 -23.53 -11.82
C TYR A 506 -6.33 -24.08 -13.05
N ARG A 507 -6.21 -25.40 -13.13
CA ARG A 507 -5.68 -26.08 -14.32
C ARG A 507 -6.77 -26.17 -15.39
N ASN A 508 -6.45 -25.73 -16.60
CA ASN A 508 -7.28 -25.88 -17.78
C ASN A 508 -7.29 -27.35 -18.22
N ASN A 509 -8.47 -27.94 -18.40
CA ASN A 509 -8.60 -29.34 -18.79
C ASN A 509 -8.52 -29.55 -20.32
N GLY A 510 -8.40 -28.47 -21.10
CA GLY A 510 -8.33 -28.50 -22.57
C GLY A 510 -9.69 -28.70 -23.26
N ASP A 511 -10.78 -28.65 -22.51
CA ASP A 511 -12.17 -28.77 -23.00
C ASP A 511 -13.03 -27.53 -22.68
N GLY A 512 -12.37 -26.43 -22.27
CA GLY A 512 -13.02 -25.19 -21.83
C GLY A 512 -13.41 -25.18 -20.36
N THR A 513 -13.07 -26.23 -19.59
CA THR A 513 -13.30 -26.30 -18.14
C THR A 513 -12.00 -26.27 -17.34
N PHE A 514 -12.11 -25.91 -16.06
CA PHE A 514 -11.01 -25.79 -15.11
C PHE A 514 -11.20 -26.66 -13.88
N THR A 515 -10.09 -27.07 -13.26
CA THR A 515 -10.05 -27.76 -11.97
C THR A 515 -9.14 -27.00 -11.01
N ASP A 516 -9.61 -26.65 -9.80
CA ASP A 516 -8.72 -26.14 -8.75
C ASP A 516 -7.79 -27.26 -8.24
N VAL A 517 -6.50 -27.10 -8.49
CA VAL A 517 -5.42 -28.04 -8.16
C VAL A 517 -4.40 -27.45 -7.20
N ALA A 518 -4.65 -26.28 -6.58
CA ALA A 518 -3.65 -25.57 -5.75
C ALA A 518 -3.01 -26.48 -4.68
N SER A 519 -3.86 -27.21 -3.94
CA SER A 519 -3.42 -28.13 -2.88
C SER A 519 -2.64 -29.32 -3.44
N GLN A 520 -3.05 -29.86 -4.59
CA GLN A 520 -2.40 -31.00 -5.26
C GLN A 520 -1.04 -30.61 -5.84
N ALA A 521 -0.94 -29.41 -6.38
CA ALA A 521 0.27 -28.85 -6.96
C ALA A 521 1.23 -28.28 -5.89
N GLY A 522 0.80 -28.13 -4.64
CA GLY A 522 1.65 -27.63 -3.55
C GLY A 522 1.85 -26.11 -3.55
N VAL A 523 0.90 -25.36 -4.12
CA VAL A 523 0.90 -23.89 -4.20
C VAL A 523 -0.25 -23.25 -3.42
N GLU A 524 -0.92 -24.02 -2.56
CA GLU A 524 -1.93 -23.50 -1.66
C GLU A 524 -1.25 -22.64 -0.58
N ASP A 525 -1.32 -21.32 -0.75
CA ASP A 525 -0.67 -20.35 0.13
C ASP A 525 -1.68 -19.62 1.04
N VAL A 526 -1.18 -19.04 2.14
CA VAL A 526 -1.97 -18.34 3.16
C VAL A 526 -1.38 -16.97 3.50
N GLY A 527 -2.23 -15.98 3.71
CA GLY A 527 -1.80 -14.61 3.99
C GLY A 527 -2.47 -13.60 3.07
N ALA A 528 -2.19 -12.32 3.34
CA ALA A 528 -2.67 -11.17 2.58
C ALA A 528 -2.02 -11.12 1.20
N GLY A 529 -2.53 -11.90 0.24
CA GLY A 529 -1.98 -11.97 -1.10
C GLY A 529 -2.43 -10.80 -1.98
N MET A 530 -1.49 -10.11 -2.63
CA MET A 530 -1.79 -8.94 -3.47
C MET A 530 -1.37 -9.09 -4.94
N GLY A 531 -0.33 -9.87 -5.23
CA GLY A 531 0.25 -9.97 -6.58
C GLY A 531 0.78 -11.35 -6.91
N VAL A 532 0.88 -11.64 -8.22
CA VAL A 532 1.46 -12.88 -8.76
C VAL A 532 2.46 -12.55 -9.87
N CYS A 533 3.58 -13.27 -9.89
CA CYS A 533 4.59 -13.25 -10.94
C CYS A 533 4.93 -14.69 -11.34
N TRP A 534 4.88 -14.96 -12.64
CA TRP A 534 5.35 -16.20 -13.26
C TRP A 534 6.67 -15.94 -13.96
N PHE A 535 7.71 -16.68 -13.60
CA PHE A 535 9.04 -16.52 -14.21
C PHE A 535 9.90 -17.75 -13.96
N ASP A 536 10.81 -18.07 -14.88
CA ASP A 536 11.77 -19.18 -14.76
C ASP A 536 13.03 -18.67 -14.02
N TYR A 537 13.07 -18.80 -12.70
CA TYR A 537 14.12 -18.12 -11.92
C TYR A 537 15.46 -18.85 -11.95
N ASP A 538 15.47 -20.15 -12.25
CA ASP A 538 16.66 -20.97 -12.33
C ASP A 538 17.01 -21.45 -13.74
N ASN A 539 16.30 -20.94 -14.75
CA ASN A 539 16.51 -21.19 -16.17
C ASN A 539 16.35 -22.68 -16.55
N ASP A 540 15.50 -23.44 -15.85
CA ASP A 540 15.24 -24.84 -16.15
C ASP A 540 14.19 -25.04 -17.27
N GLY A 541 13.60 -23.95 -17.74
CA GLY A 541 12.56 -23.86 -18.76
C GLY A 541 11.14 -23.97 -18.20
N ALA A 542 10.95 -24.09 -16.88
CA ALA A 542 9.64 -24.11 -16.22
C ALA A 542 9.41 -22.74 -15.57
N GLU A 543 8.22 -22.16 -15.75
CA GLU A 543 7.86 -21.00 -14.95
C GLU A 543 7.61 -21.42 -13.51
N ASP A 544 8.31 -20.77 -12.60
CA ASP A 544 8.10 -20.79 -11.17
C ASP A 544 7.10 -19.71 -10.78
N LEU A 545 6.57 -19.82 -9.57
CA LEU A 545 5.50 -18.96 -9.09
C LEU A 545 5.97 -18.15 -7.88
N TYR A 546 5.92 -16.83 -8.00
CA TYR A 546 6.09 -15.93 -6.86
C TYR A 546 4.77 -15.24 -6.49
N VAL A 547 4.44 -15.27 -5.21
CA VAL A 547 3.23 -14.69 -4.64
C VAL A 547 3.63 -13.60 -3.66
N ALA A 548 3.17 -12.38 -3.94
CA ALA A 548 3.35 -11.23 -3.06
C ALA A 548 2.32 -11.29 -1.93
N ASP A 549 2.82 -11.33 -0.69
CA ASP A 549 2.06 -11.33 0.56
C ASP A 549 2.59 -10.19 1.48
N MET A 550 2.36 -10.32 2.78
CA MET A 550 2.77 -9.35 3.78
C MET A 550 3.77 -9.95 4.78
N TRP A 551 5.04 -9.59 4.68
CA TRP A 551 6.00 -9.80 5.77
C TRP A 551 5.77 -8.77 6.88
N SER A 552 5.78 -9.21 8.15
CA SER A 552 5.65 -8.29 9.28
C SER A 552 6.55 -8.64 10.46
N ALA A 553 7.41 -7.70 10.86
CA ALA A 553 8.17 -7.81 12.11
C ALA A 553 7.24 -7.98 13.31
N ALA A 554 6.14 -7.23 13.36
CA ALA A 554 5.13 -7.33 14.40
C ALA A 554 4.44 -8.70 14.39
N GLY A 555 4.04 -9.19 13.20
CA GLY A 555 3.46 -10.52 13.06
C GLY A 555 4.37 -11.62 13.56
N LYS A 556 5.67 -11.55 13.26
CA LYS A 556 6.66 -12.52 13.74
C LYS A 556 6.82 -12.49 15.26
N ARG A 557 6.72 -11.32 15.90
CA ARG A 557 6.75 -11.22 17.37
C ARG A 557 5.45 -11.69 18.01
N VAL A 558 4.31 -11.28 17.48
CA VAL A 558 2.98 -11.54 18.06
C VAL A 558 2.58 -13.00 17.89
N SER A 559 2.72 -13.58 16.69
CA SER A 559 2.32 -14.98 16.40
C SER A 559 3.14 -16.06 17.12
N MET A 560 4.28 -15.68 17.72
CA MET A 560 5.15 -16.56 18.48
C MET A 560 4.89 -16.50 19.99
N GLN A 561 4.02 -15.60 20.45
CA GLN A 561 3.67 -15.47 21.86
C GLN A 561 2.63 -16.53 22.27
N PRO A 562 2.69 -17.09 23.50
CA PRO A 562 1.71 -18.04 24.01
C PRO A 562 0.26 -17.53 23.99
N GLU A 563 0.08 -16.20 24.10
CA GLU A 563 -1.20 -15.51 24.07
C GLU A 563 -1.83 -15.46 22.68
N PHE A 564 -1.09 -15.78 21.62
CA PHE A 564 -1.62 -15.79 20.26
C PHE A 564 -2.49 -17.02 20.02
N GLN A 565 -3.81 -16.78 19.91
CA GLN A 565 -4.84 -17.79 19.70
C GLN A 565 -4.61 -19.05 20.56
N PRO A 566 -4.64 -18.95 21.90
CA PRO A 566 -4.17 -20.02 22.79
C PRO A 566 -4.87 -21.35 22.53
N ASP A 567 -6.16 -21.31 22.19
CA ASP A 567 -7.02 -22.47 21.93
C ASP A 567 -6.95 -23.00 20.48
N ALA A 568 -6.28 -22.30 19.56
CA ALA A 568 -6.17 -22.75 18.17
C ALA A 568 -5.21 -23.96 18.02
N PRO A 569 -5.51 -24.91 17.13
CA PRO A 569 -4.60 -25.98 16.74
C PRO A 569 -3.25 -25.43 16.23
N GLU A 570 -2.19 -26.23 16.38
CA GLU A 570 -0.84 -25.82 15.98
C GLU A 570 -0.72 -25.64 14.46
N GLU A 571 -1.53 -26.36 13.69
CA GLU A 571 -1.64 -26.22 12.24
C GLU A 571 -2.09 -24.80 11.86
N ILE A 572 -3.14 -24.27 12.50
CA ILE A 572 -3.64 -22.90 12.27
C ILE A 572 -2.59 -21.87 12.71
N LYS A 573 -1.96 -22.06 13.87
CA LYS A 573 -0.88 -21.18 14.33
C LYS A 573 0.28 -21.17 13.34
N THR A 574 0.60 -22.31 12.74
CA THR A 574 1.64 -22.43 11.71
C THR A 574 1.28 -21.65 10.45
N LEU A 575 0.00 -21.65 10.03
CA LEU A 575 -0.46 -20.80 8.91
C LEU A 575 -0.26 -19.31 9.20
N TYR A 576 -0.61 -18.83 10.39
CA TYR A 576 -0.37 -17.41 10.76
C TYR A 576 1.11 -17.07 10.88
N ARG A 577 1.95 -18.01 11.32
CA ARG A 577 3.41 -17.81 11.32
C ARG A 577 3.97 -17.78 9.90
N LYS A 578 3.43 -18.56 8.95
CA LYS A 578 3.76 -18.43 7.52
C LYS A 578 3.29 -17.08 6.97
N HIS A 579 2.05 -16.68 7.24
CA HIS A 579 1.55 -15.35 6.88
C HIS A 579 2.50 -14.24 7.38
N ALA A 580 2.93 -14.27 8.65
CA ALA A 580 3.87 -13.27 9.18
C ALA A 580 5.26 -13.26 8.53
N ARG A 581 5.66 -14.36 7.87
CA ARG A 581 6.92 -14.49 7.13
C ARG A 581 6.83 -13.91 5.73
N GLY A 582 5.65 -13.51 5.24
CA GLY A 582 5.49 -12.87 3.94
C GLY A 582 5.58 -13.84 2.77
N ASN A 583 6.18 -13.33 1.69
CA ASN A 583 6.01 -13.78 0.32
C ASN A 583 6.45 -15.23 0.09
N SER A 584 5.96 -15.81 -1.00
CA SER A 584 6.21 -17.20 -1.35
C SER A 584 6.85 -17.33 -2.72
N LEU A 585 7.86 -18.20 -2.83
CA LEU A 585 8.43 -18.66 -4.09
C LEU A 585 8.25 -20.18 -4.17
N PHE A 586 7.53 -20.63 -5.18
CA PHE A 586 7.27 -22.02 -5.47
C PHE A 586 8.02 -22.42 -6.72
N ARG A 587 9.03 -23.28 -6.56
CA ARG A 587 9.80 -23.83 -7.68
C ARG A 587 9.00 -24.93 -8.37
N ASN A 588 8.82 -24.85 -9.68
CA ASN A 588 8.17 -25.87 -10.49
C ASN A 588 9.10 -27.08 -10.63
N ASN A 589 8.61 -28.29 -10.36
CA ASN A 589 9.41 -29.51 -10.49
C ASN A 589 9.32 -30.12 -11.90
N ASN A 590 8.63 -29.45 -12.83
CA ASN A 590 8.40 -29.89 -14.21
C ASN A 590 7.63 -31.23 -14.30
N ASP A 591 6.82 -31.53 -13.29
CA ASP A 591 5.93 -32.69 -13.20
C ASP A 591 4.49 -32.32 -12.81
N GLY A 592 4.18 -31.02 -12.82
CA GLY A 592 2.89 -30.46 -12.40
C GLY A 592 2.77 -30.20 -10.89
N ALA A 593 3.83 -30.46 -10.11
CA ALA A 593 3.92 -30.08 -8.71
C ALA A 593 5.01 -29.04 -8.47
N PHE A 594 4.86 -28.29 -7.40
CA PHE A 594 5.79 -27.26 -6.95
C PHE A 594 6.38 -27.59 -5.59
N ARG A 595 7.51 -26.96 -5.30
CA ARG A 595 8.16 -26.97 -4.00
C ARG A 595 8.30 -25.55 -3.49
N ASP A 596 7.82 -25.28 -2.27
CA ASP A 596 8.11 -24.02 -1.58
C ASP A 596 9.63 -23.90 -1.33
N THR A 597 10.26 -22.92 -1.98
CA THR A 597 11.68 -22.58 -1.84
C THR A 597 11.89 -21.22 -1.19
N SER A 598 10.84 -20.55 -0.72
CA SER A 598 10.85 -19.17 -0.21
C SER A 598 11.99 -18.89 0.78
N THR A 599 12.14 -19.77 1.78
CA THR A 599 13.18 -19.64 2.81
C THR A 599 14.58 -19.89 2.26
N SER A 600 14.75 -20.95 1.45
CA SER A 600 16.06 -21.31 0.91
C SER A 600 16.54 -20.32 -0.15
N ALA A 601 15.61 -19.75 -0.93
CA ALA A 601 15.88 -18.73 -1.92
C ALA A 601 16.15 -17.36 -1.27
N GLY A 602 15.56 -17.11 -0.09
CA GLY A 602 15.80 -15.89 0.69
C GLY A 602 14.90 -14.71 0.30
N VAL A 603 13.67 -14.99 -0.16
CA VAL A 603 12.74 -13.98 -0.72
C VAL A 603 11.48 -13.73 0.13
N GLU A 604 11.41 -14.33 1.32
CA GLU A 604 10.28 -14.16 2.26
C GLU A 604 10.08 -12.71 2.71
N MET A 605 11.16 -11.94 2.83
CA MET A 605 11.13 -10.54 3.25
C MET A 605 10.66 -9.64 2.10
N GLY A 606 9.38 -9.71 1.76
CA GLY A 606 8.74 -8.77 0.85
C GLY A 606 8.52 -7.39 1.46
N ARG A 607 8.27 -7.32 2.78
CA ARG A 607 7.51 -6.23 3.46
C ARG A 607 6.02 -6.35 3.10
N TRP A 608 5.25 -5.27 3.13
CA TRP A 608 3.84 -5.23 2.72
C TRP A 608 3.74 -5.09 1.21
N SER A 609 3.81 -6.21 0.50
CA SER A 609 4.05 -6.24 -0.93
C SER A 609 2.79 -6.12 -1.77
N TRP A 610 2.88 -5.41 -2.89
CA TRP A 610 1.79 -5.25 -3.85
C TRP A 610 2.16 -5.85 -5.20
N CYS A 611 2.63 -5.02 -6.14
CA CYS A 611 3.08 -5.49 -7.44
C CYS A 611 4.46 -6.13 -7.32
N SER A 612 4.62 -7.29 -7.94
CA SER A 612 5.89 -7.97 -8.10
C SER A 612 6.00 -8.49 -9.53
N ASP A 613 7.16 -8.31 -10.16
CA ASP A 613 7.49 -8.93 -11.45
C ASP A 613 9.03 -9.02 -11.60
N ALA A 614 9.50 -9.77 -12.61
CA ALA A 614 10.89 -10.13 -12.76
C ALA A 614 11.46 -9.83 -14.16
N TRP A 615 12.70 -9.31 -14.21
CA TRP A 615 13.46 -9.13 -15.44
C TRP A 615 14.96 -9.15 -15.16
N ASP A 616 15.76 -9.32 -16.20
CA ASP A 616 17.22 -9.31 -16.08
C ASP A 616 17.72 -7.87 -16.21
N PHE A 617 17.97 -7.19 -15.08
CA PHE A 617 18.30 -5.76 -15.11
C PHE A 617 19.76 -5.48 -15.47
N ASP A 618 20.67 -6.42 -15.23
CA ASP A 618 22.10 -6.25 -15.51
C ASP A 618 22.62 -7.12 -16.67
N HIS A 619 21.69 -7.71 -17.40
CA HIS A 619 21.85 -8.47 -18.64
C HIS A 619 22.74 -9.71 -18.46
N ASP A 620 22.60 -10.38 -17.33
CA ASP A 620 23.47 -11.46 -16.91
C ASP A 620 22.94 -12.85 -17.26
N GLY A 621 21.73 -12.91 -17.83
CA GLY A 621 21.01 -14.09 -18.26
C GLY A 621 20.02 -14.65 -17.24
N PHE A 622 19.90 -14.05 -16.04
CA PHE A 622 18.99 -14.50 -14.99
C PHE A 622 18.00 -13.40 -14.61
N PRO A 623 16.71 -13.72 -14.42
CA PRO A 623 15.73 -12.73 -13.99
C PRO A 623 15.92 -12.38 -12.50
N ASP A 624 15.84 -11.09 -12.21
CA ASP A 624 15.86 -10.47 -10.89
C ASP A 624 14.44 -9.99 -10.53
N LEU A 625 14.11 -9.94 -9.23
CA LEU A 625 12.73 -9.79 -8.77
C LEU A 625 12.52 -8.46 -8.04
N TYR A 626 11.62 -7.61 -8.55
CA TYR A 626 11.25 -6.33 -7.95
C TYR A 626 9.86 -6.34 -7.37
N ILE A 627 9.71 -5.69 -6.21
CA ILE A 627 8.50 -5.70 -5.40
C ILE A 627 8.25 -4.27 -4.91
N THR A 628 7.02 -3.80 -5.09
CA THR A 628 6.56 -2.51 -4.55
C THR A 628 5.87 -2.71 -3.22
N ASP A 629 6.15 -1.84 -2.24
CA ASP A 629 5.74 -2.04 -0.86
C ASP A 629 5.05 -0.82 -0.22
N GLY A 630 4.44 -1.04 0.94
CA GLY A 630 3.81 -0.02 1.78
C GLY A 630 2.29 -0.02 1.70
N MET A 631 1.60 0.25 2.81
CA MET A 631 0.13 0.22 2.88
C MET A 631 -0.47 1.61 3.04
N VAL A 632 -0.36 2.25 4.20
CA VAL A 632 -0.84 3.63 4.39
C VAL A 632 0.18 4.40 5.20
N THR A 633 0.87 5.33 4.53
CA THR A 633 1.75 6.32 5.14
C THR A 633 0.94 7.54 5.60
N GLY A 634 0.84 7.71 6.92
CA GLY A 634 0.21 8.86 7.57
C GLY A 634 1.23 9.91 8.06
N ALA A 635 0.73 10.93 8.76
CA ALA A 635 1.58 11.98 9.34
C ALA A 635 2.41 11.46 10.53
N SER A 636 1.87 10.49 11.27
CA SER A 636 2.57 9.83 12.37
C SER A 636 3.62 8.84 11.87
N ARG A 637 4.71 8.69 12.62
CA ARG A 637 5.69 7.59 12.41
C ARG A 637 5.37 6.35 13.25
N ASP A 638 4.35 6.42 14.11
CA ASP A 638 3.89 5.29 14.90
C ASP A 638 3.07 4.35 14.03
N ASP A 639 3.56 3.12 13.88
CA ASP A 639 2.98 2.14 12.97
C ASP A 639 1.95 1.25 13.68
N LEU A 640 0.76 1.14 13.08
CA LEU A 640 -0.36 0.35 13.58
C LEU A 640 -0.22 -1.16 13.35
N ASN A 641 0.85 -1.65 12.71
CA ASN A 641 1.03 -3.07 12.39
C ASN A 641 1.03 -3.96 13.65
N SER A 642 1.64 -3.52 14.77
CA SER A 642 1.53 -4.26 16.05
C SER A 642 0.09 -4.34 16.55
N PHE A 643 -0.65 -3.22 16.48
CA PHE A 643 -2.07 -3.21 16.85
C PHE A 643 -2.89 -4.14 15.95
N PHE A 644 -2.68 -4.09 14.64
CA PHE A 644 -3.33 -4.97 13.67
C PHE A 644 -3.12 -6.46 14.02
N TRP A 645 -1.87 -6.88 14.29
CA TRP A 645 -1.60 -8.27 14.66
C TRP A 645 -2.20 -8.67 16.01
N ARG A 646 -2.14 -7.79 17.02
CA ARG A 646 -2.67 -8.08 18.35
C ARG A 646 -4.20 -8.06 18.44
N GLN A 647 -4.86 -7.19 17.66
CA GLN A 647 -6.30 -6.94 17.81
C GLN A 647 -7.15 -7.45 16.66
N VAL A 648 -6.61 -7.54 15.44
CA VAL A 648 -7.31 -8.13 14.29
C VAL A 648 -6.90 -9.59 14.12
N ILE A 649 -5.63 -9.86 13.82
CA ILE A 649 -5.20 -11.21 13.47
C ILE A 649 -5.35 -12.19 14.64
N ALA A 650 -4.90 -11.81 15.84
CA ALA A 650 -4.97 -12.67 17.02
C ALA A 650 -6.41 -12.96 17.48
N ASN A 651 -7.39 -12.13 17.12
CA ASN A 651 -8.80 -12.33 17.48
C ASN A 651 -9.62 -12.95 16.35
N SER A 652 -9.00 -13.26 15.20
CA SER A 652 -9.72 -13.94 14.12
C SER A 652 -10.27 -15.29 14.60
N PRO A 653 -11.58 -15.56 14.41
CA PRO A 653 -12.17 -16.80 14.90
C PRO A 653 -11.68 -18.00 14.08
N ALA A 654 -11.78 -19.22 14.64
CA ALA A 654 -11.46 -20.45 13.92
C ALA A 654 -12.58 -20.90 12.96
N ASP A 655 -13.84 -20.52 13.26
CA ASP A 655 -15.03 -20.85 12.49
C ASP A 655 -15.78 -19.56 12.09
N VAL A 656 -16.71 -19.68 11.12
CA VAL A 656 -17.63 -18.60 10.73
C VAL A 656 -18.66 -18.34 11.85
N LYS A 657 -18.27 -17.59 12.87
CA LYS A 657 -19.09 -17.18 14.02
C LYS A 657 -18.89 -15.69 14.30
N LEU A 658 -19.90 -15.07 14.90
CA LEU A 658 -19.81 -13.70 15.37
C LEU A 658 -18.65 -13.58 16.36
N ALA A 659 -17.76 -12.61 16.13
CA ALA A 659 -16.55 -12.41 16.92
C ALA A 659 -16.42 -10.92 17.25
N PRO A 660 -17.07 -10.43 18.33
CA PRO A 660 -17.12 -9.00 18.63
C PRO A 660 -15.74 -8.34 18.73
N ASP A 661 -14.76 -8.99 19.37
CA ASP A 661 -13.42 -8.42 19.51
C ASP A 661 -12.69 -8.31 18.15
N TYR A 662 -12.92 -9.26 17.24
CA TYR A 662 -12.40 -9.21 15.87
C TYR A 662 -13.03 -8.07 15.06
N GLU A 663 -14.35 -7.94 15.12
CA GLU A 663 -15.11 -6.87 14.46
C GLU A 663 -14.72 -5.49 14.99
N GLN A 664 -14.53 -5.37 16.30
CA GLN A 664 -14.05 -4.12 16.92
C GLN A 664 -12.59 -3.83 16.55
N GLY A 665 -11.73 -4.85 16.42
CA GLY A 665 -10.36 -4.70 15.94
C GLY A 665 -10.32 -4.10 14.54
N TRP A 666 -11.13 -4.63 13.61
CA TRP A 666 -11.28 -4.07 12.28
C TRP A 666 -11.90 -2.66 12.27
N SER A 667 -12.90 -2.42 13.10
CA SER A 667 -13.50 -1.09 13.25
C SER A 667 -12.45 -0.06 13.71
N ALA A 668 -11.64 -0.41 14.70
CA ALA A 668 -10.61 0.44 15.26
C ALA A 668 -9.49 0.74 14.26
N ILE A 669 -8.93 -0.27 13.57
CA ILE A 669 -7.88 -0.01 12.57
C ILE A 669 -8.40 0.90 11.45
N ASN A 670 -9.64 0.68 11.00
CA ASN A 670 -10.28 1.51 9.96
C ASN A 670 -10.55 2.94 10.42
N GLU A 671 -10.84 3.17 11.72
CA GLU A 671 -10.95 4.51 12.28
C GLU A 671 -9.58 5.20 12.35
N LEU A 672 -8.57 4.50 12.88
CA LEU A 672 -7.22 5.03 13.07
C LEU A 672 -6.55 5.45 11.76
N ILE A 673 -6.70 4.66 10.69
CA ILE A 673 -6.15 5.05 9.37
C ILE A 673 -6.89 6.25 8.76
N ARG A 674 -8.18 6.43 9.05
CA ARG A 674 -8.94 7.61 8.59
C ARG A 674 -8.58 8.88 9.37
N SER A 675 -8.02 8.72 10.56
CA SER A 675 -7.50 9.78 11.42
C SER A 675 -5.98 9.93 11.30
N ASP A 676 -5.44 9.79 10.08
CA ASP A 676 -4.03 10.00 9.72
C ASP A 676 -3.00 9.05 10.39
N GLY A 677 -3.46 7.90 10.86
CA GLY A 677 -2.60 6.82 11.35
C GLY A 677 -1.77 6.18 10.24
N THR A 678 -0.56 5.74 10.59
CA THR A 678 0.31 4.97 9.70
C THR A 678 0.10 3.49 9.91
N TRP A 679 -0.11 2.73 8.83
CA TRP A 679 -0.25 1.28 8.88
C TRP A 679 0.66 0.67 7.83
N SER A 680 1.77 0.07 8.28
CA SER A 680 2.83 -0.46 7.43
C SER A 680 3.24 0.54 6.35
N GLY A 681 3.40 1.80 6.77
CA GLY A 681 3.82 2.90 5.90
C GLY A 681 5.33 3.11 5.94
N PHE A 682 5.86 3.89 5.01
CA PHE A 682 7.30 4.08 4.82
C PHE A 682 8.09 2.79 4.58
N GLU A 683 7.40 1.71 4.21
CA GLU A 683 8.05 0.46 3.84
C GLU A 683 8.69 0.62 2.48
N ARG A 684 10.01 0.40 2.42
CA ARG A 684 10.79 0.59 1.20
C ARG A 684 10.59 -0.58 0.24
N ASN A 685 10.40 -0.29 -1.04
CA ASN A 685 10.39 -1.31 -2.09
C ASN A 685 11.61 -2.25 -2.02
N VAL A 686 11.40 -3.51 -2.36
CA VAL A 686 12.44 -4.55 -2.34
C VAL A 686 12.83 -4.97 -3.75
N PHE A 687 14.14 -5.08 -4.02
CA PHE A 687 14.71 -5.62 -5.24
C PHE A 687 15.75 -6.70 -4.94
N TYR A 688 15.49 -7.90 -5.47
CA TYR A 688 16.28 -9.09 -5.27
C TYR A 688 17.09 -9.42 -6.52
N ALA A 689 18.42 -9.36 -6.42
CA ALA A 689 19.29 -9.86 -7.47
C ALA A 689 19.43 -11.39 -7.35
N ASN A 690 19.29 -12.08 -8.48
CA ASN A 690 19.49 -13.51 -8.58
C ASN A 690 20.98 -13.83 -8.46
N ASN A 691 21.32 -14.79 -7.58
CA ASN A 691 22.70 -15.20 -7.36
C ASN A 691 23.15 -16.35 -8.28
N ARG A 692 22.27 -16.83 -9.16
CA ARG A 692 22.49 -17.96 -10.09
C ARG A 692 22.71 -19.33 -9.43
N ASP A 693 22.42 -19.42 -8.13
CA ASP A 693 22.54 -20.66 -7.35
C ASP A 693 21.21 -21.06 -6.69
N GLY A 694 20.11 -20.49 -7.19
CA GLY A 694 18.76 -20.65 -6.65
C GLY A 694 18.47 -19.79 -5.41
N THR A 695 19.37 -18.85 -5.08
CA THR A 695 19.16 -17.87 -4.02
C THR A 695 19.18 -16.44 -4.55
N PHE A 696 18.64 -15.51 -3.76
CA PHE A 696 18.59 -14.09 -4.05
C PHE A 696 19.32 -13.26 -2.99
N SER A 697 19.68 -12.04 -3.36
CA SER A 697 20.28 -11.04 -2.47
C SER A 697 19.53 -9.72 -2.59
N ASP A 698 19.13 -9.14 -1.47
CA ASP A 698 18.52 -7.81 -1.42
C ASP A 698 19.56 -6.75 -1.84
N VAL A 699 19.27 -6.03 -2.92
CA VAL A 699 20.11 -5.00 -3.52
C VAL A 699 19.39 -3.67 -3.67
N SER A 700 18.17 -3.56 -3.13
CA SER A 700 17.25 -2.42 -3.26
C SER A 700 17.94 -1.07 -3.08
N GLY A 701 18.67 -0.90 -1.98
CA GLY A 701 19.37 0.34 -1.65
C GLY A 701 20.67 0.53 -2.43
N ALA A 702 21.33 -0.56 -2.81
CA ALA A 702 22.55 -0.51 -3.62
C ALA A 702 22.26 -0.03 -5.05
N VAL A 703 21.13 -0.45 -5.65
CA VAL A 703 20.71 -0.01 -6.98
C VAL A 703 19.89 1.29 -6.98
N GLY A 704 19.38 1.68 -5.80
CA GLY A 704 18.61 2.91 -5.59
C GLY A 704 17.12 2.81 -5.96
N LEU A 705 16.54 1.62 -5.79
CA LEU A 705 15.12 1.34 -6.01
C LEU A 705 14.33 1.19 -4.70
N ASP A 706 14.94 1.45 -3.54
CA ASP A 706 14.34 1.33 -2.21
C ASP A 706 13.47 2.55 -1.82
N PHE A 707 12.55 2.93 -2.70
CA PHE A 707 11.64 4.07 -2.51
C PHE A 707 10.72 3.87 -1.29
N PRO A 708 10.58 4.87 -0.39
CA PRO A 708 9.76 4.77 0.82
C PRO A 708 8.30 5.21 0.62
N GLU A 709 7.91 5.62 -0.58
CA GLU A 709 6.51 5.93 -0.89
C GLU A 709 5.66 4.64 -0.92
N ASP A 710 4.36 4.73 -0.61
CA ASP A 710 3.46 3.58 -0.71
C ASP A 710 3.30 3.18 -2.19
N GLY A 711 4.08 2.21 -2.64
CA GLY A 711 4.06 1.64 -3.98
C GLY A 711 2.79 0.81 -4.20
N ARG A 712 2.29 0.79 -5.44
CA ARG A 712 1.12 0.00 -5.82
C ARG A 712 1.39 -0.87 -7.02
N ALA A 713 1.83 -0.26 -8.10
CA ALA A 713 1.94 -0.91 -9.40
C ALA A 713 3.21 -0.43 -10.10
N PHE A 714 3.76 -1.23 -11.01
CA PHE A 714 4.76 -0.75 -11.95
C PHE A 714 4.64 -1.42 -13.31
N ALA A 715 5.09 -0.75 -14.37
CA ALA A 715 5.20 -1.33 -15.69
C ALA A 715 6.64 -1.28 -16.22
N LEU A 716 7.06 -2.33 -16.92
CA LEU A 716 8.35 -2.43 -17.60
C LEU A 716 8.19 -2.14 -19.10
N GLY A 717 9.15 -1.42 -19.67
CA GLY A 717 9.23 -1.18 -21.11
C GLY A 717 10.56 -0.53 -21.50
N ASP A 718 11.02 -0.78 -22.72
CA ASP A 718 12.14 -0.06 -23.34
C ASP A 718 11.55 1.13 -24.12
N PHE A 719 11.42 2.29 -23.48
CA PHE A 719 10.66 3.41 -24.03
C PHE A 719 11.46 4.23 -25.05
N ASP A 720 12.79 4.15 -25.06
CA ASP A 720 13.62 4.86 -26.04
C ASP A 720 14.30 3.96 -27.08
N HIS A 721 14.12 2.63 -26.95
CA HIS A 721 14.62 1.56 -27.80
C HIS A 721 16.13 1.37 -27.70
N ASP A 722 16.72 1.56 -26.52
CA ASP A 722 18.16 1.39 -26.28
C ASP A 722 18.55 -0.01 -25.76
N GLY A 723 17.59 -0.94 -25.69
CA GLY A 723 17.82 -2.31 -25.27
C GLY A 723 17.91 -2.48 -23.77
N ARG A 724 17.32 -1.56 -23.00
CA ARG A 724 17.28 -1.58 -21.53
C ARG A 724 15.85 -1.31 -21.07
N LEU A 725 15.39 -2.06 -20.08
CA LEU A 725 14.05 -1.83 -19.53
C LEU A 725 14.06 -0.69 -18.51
N GLU A 726 13.21 0.30 -18.74
CA GLU A 726 12.79 1.28 -17.75
C GLU A 726 11.68 0.73 -16.84
N ILE A 727 11.57 1.30 -15.64
CA ILE A 727 10.48 1.05 -14.69
C ILE A 727 9.59 2.29 -14.61
N LEU A 728 8.32 2.16 -14.96
CA LEU A 728 7.28 3.12 -14.67
C LEU A 728 6.57 2.73 -13.36
N LEU A 729 6.96 3.33 -12.25
CA LEU A 729 6.41 3.08 -10.92
C LEU A 729 5.20 3.98 -10.63
N LYS A 730 4.15 3.40 -10.06
CA LYS A 730 2.94 4.05 -9.58
C LYS A 730 2.81 3.92 -8.06
N ASN A 731 2.75 5.07 -7.40
CA ASN A 731 2.57 5.21 -5.97
C ASN A 731 1.16 5.70 -5.63
N ARG A 732 0.74 5.43 -4.39
CA ARG A 732 -0.42 6.04 -3.74
C ARG A 732 -0.11 7.47 -3.28
N ASN A 733 1.01 7.71 -2.61
CA ASN A 733 1.42 9.07 -2.22
C ASN A 733 2.11 9.80 -3.38
N GLY A 734 2.42 11.10 -3.17
CA GLY A 734 3.12 11.93 -4.13
C GLY A 734 4.65 11.72 -4.07
N PRO A 735 5.36 11.70 -5.22
CA PRO A 735 4.82 11.72 -6.58
C PRO A 735 4.16 10.39 -6.94
N GLN A 736 3.01 10.46 -7.62
CA GLN A 736 2.27 9.27 -8.02
C GLN A 736 3.02 8.45 -9.07
N VAL A 737 3.83 9.09 -9.92
CA VAL A 737 4.53 8.40 -11.03
C VAL A 737 6.02 8.69 -10.95
N ARG A 738 6.83 7.64 -11.13
CA ARG A 738 8.27 7.72 -11.35
C ARG A 738 8.64 6.90 -12.59
N LEU A 739 9.44 7.46 -13.50
CA LEU A 739 10.11 6.75 -14.58
C LEU A 739 11.59 6.58 -14.24
N LEU A 740 12.04 5.34 -14.18
CA LEU A 740 13.38 4.97 -13.73
C LEU A 740 14.12 4.28 -14.88
N LYS A 741 15.21 4.90 -15.34
CA LYS A 741 16.03 4.42 -16.43
C LYS A 741 17.27 3.68 -15.95
N ASN A 742 17.54 2.53 -16.54
CA ASN A 742 18.77 1.78 -16.31
C ASN A 742 19.95 2.49 -16.98
N VAL A 743 20.86 3.01 -16.17
CA VAL A 743 22.04 3.78 -16.60
C VAL A 743 23.36 3.04 -16.35
N MET A 744 23.31 1.73 -16.10
CA MET A 744 24.53 0.92 -15.91
C MET A 744 25.47 1.04 -17.12
N LYS A 745 26.73 1.38 -16.86
CA LYS A 745 27.73 1.60 -17.93
C LYS A 745 28.21 0.31 -18.58
N GLU A 746 28.35 -0.74 -17.78
CA GLU A 746 28.83 -2.05 -18.20
C GLU A 746 27.64 -3.01 -18.14
N LEU A 747 26.95 -3.17 -19.27
CA LEU A 747 25.89 -4.16 -19.45
C LEU A 747 26.29 -5.17 -20.53
N GLY A 748 25.90 -6.43 -20.33
CA GLY A 748 25.98 -7.44 -21.36
C GLY A 748 25.09 -7.11 -22.56
N PRO A 749 25.32 -7.73 -23.72
CA PRO A 749 24.39 -7.67 -24.84
C PRO A 749 22.98 -8.14 -24.46
N SER A 750 21.97 -7.65 -25.17
CA SER A 750 20.58 -8.07 -25.00
C SER A 750 19.88 -8.30 -26.34
N ILE A 751 18.69 -8.90 -26.32
CA ILE A 751 17.81 -9.05 -27.48
C ILE A 751 16.36 -8.90 -27.04
N ALA A 752 15.53 -8.30 -27.89
CA ALA A 752 14.11 -8.12 -27.63
C ALA A 752 13.26 -8.68 -28.77
N PHE A 753 12.07 -9.20 -28.46
CA PHE A 753 11.15 -9.78 -29.43
C PHE A 753 9.78 -9.10 -29.38
N ARG A 754 9.28 -8.71 -30.56
CA ARG A 754 7.91 -8.22 -30.74
C ARG A 754 7.17 -9.16 -31.67
N LEU A 755 6.10 -9.75 -31.16
CA LEU A 755 5.37 -10.83 -31.83
C LEU A 755 4.05 -10.32 -32.42
N ARG A 756 3.63 -10.93 -33.53
CA ARG A 756 2.31 -10.71 -34.14
C ARG A 756 1.67 -12.03 -34.54
N GLY A 757 0.55 -12.37 -33.92
CA GLY A 757 -0.25 -13.56 -34.26
C GLY A 757 -1.00 -13.39 -35.59
N THR A 758 -1.24 -14.50 -36.27
CA THR A 758 -2.06 -14.58 -37.50
C THR A 758 -3.17 -15.61 -37.40
N LYS A 759 -2.88 -16.75 -36.77
CA LYS A 759 -3.84 -17.76 -36.34
C LYS A 759 -4.11 -17.67 -34.84
N SER A 760 -3.08 -17.38 -34.06
CA SER A 760 -3.18 -16.97 -32.67
C SER A 760 -3.81 -15.57 -32.57
N ASN A 761 -4.23 -15.17 -31.35
CA ASN A 761 -4.63 -13.79 -31.09
C ASN A 761 -3.55 -12.80 -31.57
N ARG A 762 -3.96 -11.62 -32.06
CA ARG A 762 -3.06 -10.71 -32.79
C ARG A 762 -1.84 -10.26 -31.98
N ASP A 763 -2.02 -10.05 -30.69
CA ASP A 763 -0.97 -9.64 -29.75
C ASP A 763 -0.07 -10.80 -29.30
N ALA A 764 -0.34 -12.03 -29.75
CA ALA A 764 0.42 -13.24 -29.42
C ALA A 764 0.49 -13.57 -27.92
N ILE A 765 -0.45 -13.07 -27.11
CA ILE A 765 -0.52 -13.35 -25.67
C ILE A 765 -0.64 -14.86 -25.47
N GLY A 766 0.20 -15.40 -24.59
CA GLY A 766 0.41 -16.84 -24.37
C GLY A 766 1.54 -17.46 -25.21
N ALA A 767 2.19 -16.69 -26.09
CA ALA A 767 3.38 -17.18 -26.80
C ALA A 767 4.56 -17.36 -25.85
N VAL A 768 5.31 -18.43 -26.03
CA VAL A 768 6.51 -18.74 -25.24
C VAL A 768 7.74 -18.64 -26.13
N ILE A 769 8.69 -17.79 -25.74
CA ILE A 769 9.98 -17.63 -26.42
C ILE A 769 11.05 -18.32 -25.59
N THR A 770 11.81 -19.21 -26.22
CA THR A 770 13.01 -19.82 -25.65
C THR A 770 14.22 -19.38 -26.44
N VAL A 771 15.16 -18.71 -25.77
CA VAL A 771 16.44 -18.29 -26.33
C VAL A 771 17.53 -19.26 -25.86
N GLU A 772 18.37 -19.70 -26.79
CA GLU A 772 19.53 -20.54 -26.51
C GLU A 772 20.82 -19.86 -26.99
N ILE A 773 21.79 -19.81 -26.09
CA ILE A 773 23.16 -19.32 -26.28
C ILE A 773 24.16 -20.30 -25.66
N GLU A 774 25.45 -20.11 -25.93
CA GLU A 774 26.50 -21.00 -25.39
C GLU A 774 26.48 -21.08 -23.85
N SER A 775 26.14 -19.99 -23.17
CA SER A 775 26.09 -19.91 -21.70
C SER A 775 24.84 -20.51 -21.07
N GLY A 776 23.79 -20.80 -21.84
CA GLY A 776 22.55 -21.38 -21.31
C GLY A 776 21.31 -21.09 -22.13
N ARG A 777 20.16 -21.45 -21.55
CA ARG A 777 18.82 -21.28 -22.10
C ARG A 777 18.02 -20.36 -21.21
N GLN A 778 17.16 -19.53 -21.79
CA GLN A 778 16.20 -18.69 -21.09
C GLN A 778 14.82 -18.85 -21.74
N THR A 779 13.76 -18.93 -20.94
CA THR A 779 12.39 -19.06 -21.43
C THR A 779 11.50 -17.99 -20.81
N ARG A 780 10.65 -17.34 -21.62
CA ARG A 780 9.69 -16.32 -21.16
C ARG A 780 8.37 -16.43 -21.91
N THR A 781 7.27 -16.13 -21.23
CA THR A 781 5.91 -16.13 -21.78
C THR A 781 5.39 -14.71 -21.93
N LEU A 782 4.70 -14.42 -23.03
CA LEU A 782 4.02 -13.14 -23.24
C LEU A 782 2.69 -13.13 -22.48
N GLN A 783 2.55 -12.22 -21.52
CA GLN A 783 1.34 -12.05 -20.70
C GLN A 783 0.64 -10.71 -20.98
N ALA A 784 -0.65 -10.63 -20.65
CA ALA A 784 -1.42 -9.38 -20.63
C ALA A 784 -2.18 -9.27 -19.31
N GLY A 785 -1.72 -8.33 -18.47
CA GLY A 785 -2.09 -8.26 -17.06
C GLY A 785 -1.19 -9.19 -16.24
N SER A 786 -0.14 -8.62 -15.65
CA SER A 786 0.79 -9.28 -14.73
C SER A 786 1.12 -8.31 -13.59
N GLY A 787 1.52 -8.83 -12.43
CA GLY A 787 1.66 -8.01 -11.23
C GLY A 787 0.34 -7.38 -10.75
N PHE A 788 0.40 -6.59 -9.68
CA PHE A 788 -0.79 -5.94 -9.13
C PHE A 788 -1.14 -4.68 -9.92
N LEU A 789 -2.32 -4.68 -10.57
CA LEU A 789 -2.86 -3.56 -11.36
C LEU A 789 -1.99 -3.10 -12.54
N SER A 790 -1.10 -3.97 -13.01
CA SER A 790 -0.08 -3.61 -13.98
C SER A 790 -0.27 -4.29 -15.33
N GLN A 791 0.23 -3.62 -16.37
CA GLN A 791 0.51 -4.27 -17.64
C GLN A 791 1.84 -3.75 -18.20
N HIS A 792 2.78 -4.67 -18.41
CA HIS A 792 4.07 -4.41 -19.04
C HIS A 792 3.96 -4.22 -20.56
N SER A 793 5.05 -3.79 -21.18
CA SER A 793 5.23 -3.88 -22.62
C SER A 793 4.98 -5.31 -23.11
N LYS A 794 4.46 -5.44 -24.34
CA LYS A 794 4.36 -6.74 -25.02
C LYS A 794 5.65 -7.18 -25.71
N GLU A 795 6.71 -6.39 -25.55
CA GLU A 795 8.05 -6.76 -25.99
C GLU A 795 8.73 -7.66 -24.96
N ILE A 796 9.17 -8.84 -25.40
CA ILE A 796 9.86 -9.80 -24.53
C ILE A 796 11.37 -9.58 -24.62
N PHE A 797 11.97 -9.28 -23.50
CA PHE A 797 13.38 -8.92 -23.37
C PHE A 797 14.24 -10.05 -22.81
N PHE A 798 15.48 -10.21 -23.30
CA PHE A 798 16.48 -11.14 -22.77
C PHE A 798 17.85 -10.46 -22.66
N GLY A 799 18.45 -10.50 -21.48
CA GLY A 799 19.89 -10.25 -21.33
C GLY A 799 20.67 -11.51 -21.71
N LEU A 800 21.78 -11.34 -22.42
CA LEU A 800 22.51 -12.47 -23.02
C LEU A 800 23.80 -12.83 -22.25
N GLY A 801 24.08 -12.19 -21.13
CA GLY A 801 25.30 -12.42 -20.35
C GLY A 801 26.56 -12.12 -21.15
N GLU A 802 27.62 -12.91 -20.96
CA GLU A 802 28.86 -12.82 -21.74
C GLU A 802 28.72 -13.52 -23.11
N ALA A 803 27.71 -13.15 -23.91
CA ALA A 803 27.41 -13.87 -25.14
C ALA A 803 28.57 -13.87 -26.15
N GLY A 804 29.02 -15.08 -26.49
CA GLY A 804 29.78 -15.43 -27.69
C GLY A 804 29.12 -16.61 -28.39
N GLY A 805 29.27 -16.71 -29.71
CA GLY A 805 28.70 -17.82 -30.49
C GLY A 805 27.31 -17.56 -31.10
N PRO A 806 26.68 -18.59 -31.69
CA PRO A 806 25.39 -18.47 -32.37
C PRO A 806 24.24 -18.32 -31.36
N LEU A 807 23.31 -17.41 -31.67
CA LEU A 807 22.08 -17.16 -30.92
C LEU A 807 20.89 -17.73 -31.71
N THR A 808 20.12 -18.61 -31.07
CA THR A 808 18.90 -19.19 -31.64
C THR A 808 17.70 -18.92 -30.75
N ALA A 809 16.51 -18.84 -31.33
CA ALA A 809 15.27 -18.70 -30.58
C ALA A 809 14.17 -19.61 -31.15
N SER A 810 13.42 -20.25 -30.26
CA SER A 810 12.21 -21.01 -30.60
C SER A 810 10.99 -20.29 -30.04
N ILE A 811 9.97 -20.07 -30.87
CA ILE A 811 8.71 -19.42 -30.49
C ILE A 811 7.59 -20.44 -30.59
N ARG A 812 7.01 -20.82 -29.44
CA ARG A 812 5.77 -21.60 -29.37
C ARG A 812 4.60 -20.64 -29.33
N TRP A 813 3.83 -20.60 -30.40
CA TRP A 813 2.64 -19.77 -30.54
C TRP A 813 1.42 -20.41 -29.86
N PRO A 814 0.43 -19.62 -29.39
CA PRO A 814 -0.83 -20.14 -28.85
C PRO A 814 -1.56 -21.11 -29.81
N SER A 815 -1.41 -20.93 -31.12
CA SER A 815 -1.97 -21.84 -32.13
C SER A 815 -1.35 -23.25 -32.17
N GLY A 816 -0.27 -23.46 -31.42
CA GLY A 816 0.54 -24.69 -31.39
C GLY A 816 1.67 -24.72 -32.42
N LEU A 817 1.79 -23.69 -33.28
CA LEU A 817 2.94 -23.56 -34.17
C LEU A 817 4.22 -23.36 -33.34
N VAL A 818 5.30 -24.04 -33.73
CA VAL A 818 6.65 -23.77 -33.23
C VAL A 818 7.47 -23.22 -34.39
N GLN A 819 8.06 -22.05 -34.19
CA GLN A 819 8.87 -21.36 -35.20
C GLN A 819 10.29 -21.19 -34.68
N GLU A 820 11.25 -21.72 -35.44
CA GLU A 820 12.67 -21.66 -35.13
C GLU A 820 13.35 -20.50 -35.86
N LEU A 821 14.17 -19.75 -35.13
CA LEU A 821 14.97 -18.63 -35.62
C LEU A 821 16.45 -18.91 -35.34
N HIS A 822 17.29 -18.67 -36.34
CA HIS A 822 18.73 -18.93 -36.28
C HIS A 822 19.54 -17.68 -36.64
N ASP A 823 20.81 -17.68 -36.28
CA ASP A 823 21.79 -16.63 -36.62
C ASP A 823 21.34 -15.22 -36.20
N LEU A 824 20.67 -15.11 -35.05
CA LEU A 824 20.16 -13.83 -34.55
C LEU A 824 21.32 -12.94 -34.04
N PRO A 825 21.31 -11.63 -34.33
CA PRO A 825 22.32 -10.72 -33.80
C PRO A 825 21.98 -10.29 -32.37
N SER A 826 23.02 -10.12 -31.54
CA SER A 826 22.90 -9.44 -30.23
C SER A 826 22.69 -7.93 -30.40
N ASN A 827 22.09 -7.28 -29.40
CA ASN A 827 21.77 -5.84 -29.35
C ASN A 827 20.77 -5.39 -30.42
N HIS A 828 19.75 -6.22 -30.65
CA HIS A 828 18.72 -5.98 -31.64
C HIS A 828 17.33 -6.29 -31.11
N ARG A 829 16.35 -5.66 -31.75
CA ARG A 829 14.94 -6.01 -31.66
C ARG A 829 14.54 -6.85 -32.87
N VAL A 830 13.82 -7.93 -32.62
CA VAL A 830 13.35 -8.87 -33.64
C VAL A 830 11.83 -8.85 -33.69
N TRP A 831 11.29 -8.52 -34.86
CA TRP A 831 9.86 -8.54 -35.15
C TRP A 831 9.51 -9.83 -35.88
N VAL A 832 8.56 -10.58 -35.33
CA VAL A 832 8.17 -11.90 -35.85
C VAL A 832 6.67 -11.95 -36.06
N GLU A 833 6.26 -12.28 -37.28
CA GLU A 833 4.86 -12.61 -37.60
C GLU A 833 4.70 -14.13 -37.64
N GLU A 834 3.64 -14.64 -37.01
CA GLU A 834 3.37 -16.08 -36.89
C GLU A 834 3.34 -16.77 -38.25
N GLY A 835 4.24 -17.74 -38.45
CA GLY A 835 4.36 -18.54 -39.67
C GLY A 835 5.12 -17.87 -40.81
N SER A 836 5.56 -16.61 -40.65
CA SER A 836 6.38 -15.92 -41.63
C SER A 836 7.85 -16.33 -41.52
N ALA A 837 8.46 -16.65 -42.66
CA ALA A 837 9.92 -16.84 -42.75
C ALA A 837 10.69 -15.50 -42.77
N LEU A 838 10.01 -14.39 -43.06
CA LEU A 838 10.61 -13.05 -43.04
C LEU A 838 10.50 -12.48 -41.63
N ILE A 839 11.65 -12.08 -41.08
CA ILE A 839 11.76 -11.33 -39.83
C ILE A 839 12.33 -9.94 -40.10
N ARG A 840 11.92 -8.95 -39.31
CA ARG A 840 12.55 -7.62 -39.29
C ARG A 840 13.45 -7.54 -38.06
N VAL A 841 14.69 -7.11 -38.26
CA VAL A 841 15.71 -7.04 -37.21
C VAL A 841 16.30 -5.65 -37.22
N ASP A 842 16.10 -4.90 -36.13
CA ASP A 842 16.57 -3.52 -36.00
C ASP A 842 17.59 -3.43 -34.85
N PRO A 843 18.72 -2.74 -35.02
CA PRO A 843 19.66 -2.52 -33.92
C PRO A 843 19.03 -1.61 -32.86
N PHE A 844 19.38 -1.82 -31.59
CA PHE A 844 19.04 -0.88 -30.54
C PHE A 844 19.65 0.51 -30.82
N LYS A 845 18.93 1.55 -30.42
CA LYS A 845 19.39 2.92 -30.55
C LYS A 845 20.56 3.18 -29.60
N ALA A 846 21.43 4.09 -30.00
CA ALA A 846 22.47 4.59 -29.10
C ALA A 846 21.83 5.36 -27.94
N GLN A 847 22.35 5.12 -26.73
CA GLN A 847 21.91 5.79 -25.51
C GLN A 847 21.97 7.32 -25.67
N ARG A 848 20.87 8.02 -25.40
CA ARG A 848 20.75 9.48 -25.54
C ARG A 848 20.86 10.26 -24.21
N PHE A 849 21.36 9.64 -23.15
CA PHE A 849 21.35 10.26 -21.83
C PHE A 849 22.69 10.89 -21.43
N ASP A 850 22.65 12.16 -21.00
CA ASP A 850 23.76 12.82 -20.32
C ASP A 850 23.55 12.71 -18.80
N SER A 851 24.39 11.91 -18.15
CA SER A 851 24.32 11.50 -16.74
C SER A 851 24.45 12.61 -15.66
N SER A 852 24.33 13.88 -16.03
CA SER A 852 24.75 15.01 -15.19
C SER A 852 23.70 15.50 -14.18
N ALA A 853 22.46 15.02 -14.23
CA ALA A 853 21.40 15.45 -13.32
C ALA A 853 20.98 14.33 -12.35
N ASN A 854 21.50 14.34 -11.13
CA ASN A 854 20.81 13.69 -10.01
C ASN A 854 19.65 14.61 -9.59
N PRO A 855 18.38 14.21 -9.71
CA PRO A 855 17.29 15.02 -9.18
C PRO A 855 17.50 15.21 -7.68
N LYS A 856 17.35 16.46 -7.21
CA LYS A 856 17.44 16.76 -5.78
C LYS A 856 16.38 15.95 -5.03
N PRO A 857 16.67 15.41 -3.83
CA PRO A 857 15.68 14.78 -2.98
C PRO A 857 14.47 15.72 -2.83
N ARG A 858 13.29 15.26 -3.27
CA ARG A 858 12.06 16.05 -3.13
C ARG A 858 11.63 15.97 -1.67
N MET A 859 11.31 17.12 -1.09
CA MET A 859 10.75 17.16 0.26
C MET A 859 9.37 16.49 0.24
N PRO A 860 8.96 15.86 1.36
CA PRO A 860 7.61 15.32 1.51
C PRO A 860 6.55 16.34 1.10
N GLU A 861 5.49 15.85 0.46
CA GLU A 861 4.37 16.68 0.07
C GLU A 861 3.79 17.40 1.29
N LYS A 862 3.85 18.73 1.30
CA LYS A 862 3.19 19.53 2.33
C LYS A 862 1.70 19.59 2.03
N LEU A 863 0.91 18.96 2.90
CA LEU A 863 -0.55 19.05 2.84
C LEU A 863 -0.98 20.50 3.13
N PRO A 864 -2.02 21.01 2.44
CA PRO A 864 -2.56 22.33 2.72
C PRO A 864 -3.18 22.37 4.11
N LEU A 865 -2.84 23.38 4.92
CA LEU A 865 -3.39 23.58 6.26
C LEU A 865 -4.82 24.14 6.26
N THR A 866 -5.28 24.64 5.12
CA THR A 866 -6.62 25.23 4.93
C THR A 866 -7.08 24.94 3.51
N VAL A 867 -8.33 24.47 3.35
CA VAL A 867 -8.94 24.23 2.04
C VAL A 867 -10.29 24.93 1.93
N GLU A 868 -10.57 25.50 0.77
CA GLU A 868 -11.88 26.04 0.41
C GLU A 868 -12.63 24.95 -0.36
N THR A 869 -13.62 24.31 0.25
CA THR A 869 -14.50 23.37 -0.46
C THR A 869 -15.74 24.09 -0.98
N TRP A 870 -15.86 24.13 -2.29
CA TRP A 870 -17.04 24.41 -3.11
C TRP A 870 -18.10 23.31 -3.04
N LEU A 871 -18.61 23.02 -1.84
CA LEU A 871 -19.91 22.45 -1.48
C LEU A 871 -19.78 21.46 -0.30
N LEU A 872 -20.32 21.83 0.86
CA LEU A 872 -21.65 21.29 1.09
C LEU A 872 -22.56 22.28 0.36
N ALA A 873 -23.36 21.85 -0.62
CA ALA A 873 -24.60 22.59 -0.86
C ALA A 873 -25.18 22.77 0.54
N PRO A 874 -25.50 23.99 1.01
CA PRO A 874 -26.12 24.10 2.31
C PRO A 874 -27.29 23.13 2.28
N ILE A 875 -27.13 22.01 2.99
CA ILE A 875 -28.16 20.99 3.07
C ILE A 875 -29.33 21.80 3.56
N ALA A 876 -30.44 21.81 2.79
CA ALA A 876 -31.60 22.58 3.17
C ALA A 876 -31.88 22.23 4.62
N ALA A 877 -31.65 23.21 5.52
CA ALA A 877 -31.67 22.91 6.93
C ALA A 877 -33.06 22.33 7.22
N PRO A 878 -33.15 21.16 7.88
CA PRO A 878 -34.43 20.51 8.10
C PRO A 878 -35.33 21.53 8.78
N ASP A 879 -36.51 21.76 8.20
CA ASP A 879 -37.44 22.68 8.83
C ASP A 879 -37.90 22.07 10.14
N PHE A 880 -37.78 22.82 11.23
CA PHE A 880 -38.24 22.43 12.55
C PHE A 880 -39.05 23.56 13.14
N ALA A 881 -40.02 23.19 13.98
CA ALA A 881 -40.86 24.11 14.72
C ALA A 881 -40.56 23.93 16.21
N LEU A 882 -40.03 24.96 16.87
CA LEU A 882 -39.77 24.92 18.31
C LEU A 882 -40.59 26.00 19.02
N PRO A 883 -41.18 25.69 20.18
CA PRO A 883 -41.88 26.69 20.96
C PRO A 883 -40.89 27.66 21.59
N ASP A 884 -41.22 28.94 21.59
CA ASP A 884 -40.56 29.92 22.44
C ASP A 884 -41.03 29.77 23.90
N LEU A 885 -40.30 30.39 24.83
CA LEU A 885 -40.64 30.32 26.26
C LEU A 885 -41.96 31.03 26.63
N ALA A 886 -42.57 31.81 25.73
CA ALA A 886 -43.85 32.50 25.89
C ALA A 886 -45.04 31.73 25.27
N GLY A 887 -44.79 30.59 24.63
CA GLY A 887 -45.81 29.75 23.99
C GLY A 887 -46.06 30.05 22.51
N GLY A 888 -45.29 30.97 21.92
CA GLY A 888 -45.21 31.13 20.46
C GLY A 888 -44.44 29.96 19.84
N THR A 889 -44.53 29.78 18.52
CA THR A 889 -43.78 28.75 17.79
C THR A 889 -42.97 29.42 16.69
N GLU A 890 -41.66 29.19 16.70
CA GLU A 890 -40.76 29.65 15.65
C GLU A 890 -40.40 28.48 14.74
N THR A 891 -40.45 28.71 13.43
CA THR A 891 -40.10 27.72 12.42
C THR A 891 -38.83 28.16 11.71
N LEU A 892 -37.92 27.24 11.40
CA LEU A 892 -36.69 27.59 10.70
C LEU A 892 -37.00 28.17 9.30
N SER A 893 -38.06 27.70 8.65
CA SER A 893 -38.55 28.22 7.37
C SER A 893 -39.02 29.69 7.42
N SER A 894 -39.39 30.24 8.59
CA SER A 894 -39.72 31.67 8.74
C SER A 894 -38.52 32.60 8.45
N PHE A 895 -37.32 32.03 8.49
CA PHE A 895 -36.06 32.69 8.20
C PHE A 895 -35.50 32.40 6.80
N ARG A 896 -36.27 31.74 5.92
CA ARG A 896 -35.83 31.44 4.56
C ARG A 896 -35.40 32.73 3.83
N GLY A 897 -34.20 32.72 3.25
CA GLY A 897 -33.62 33.87 2.56
C GLY A 897 -33.03 34.95 3.48
N LYS A 898 -32.99 34.71 4.81
CA LYS A 898 -32.36 35.60 5.79
C LYS A 898 -31.13 34.92 6.40
N THR A 899 -30.15 35.70 6.85
CA THR A 899 -28.98 35.16 7.55
C THR A 899 -29.35 34.92 9.02
N VAL A 900 -29.18 33.70 9.52
CA VAL A 900 -29.51 33.33 10.90
C VAL A 900 -28.27 32.81 11.61
N LEU A 901 -27.98 33.35 12.79
CA LEU A 901 -27.10 32.74 13.78
C LEU A 901 -27.95 31.83 14.69
N LEU A 902 -27.78 30.52 14.53
CA LEU A 902 -28.40 29.52 15.39
C LEU A 902 -27.45 29.19 16.55
N ASN A 903 -27.89 29.41 17.78
CA ASN A 903 -27.09 29.15 18.98
C ASN A 903 -27.81 28.17 19.91
N PHE A 904 -27.10 27.12 20.31
CA PHE A 904 -27.57 26.16 21.29
C PHE A 904 -26.90 26.40 22.64
N TRP A 905 -27.67 26.34 23.73
CA TRP A 905 -27.16 26.67 25.05
C TRP A 905 -27.84 25.88 26.18
N THR A 906 -27.17 25.80 27.34
CA THR A 906 -27.66 25.13 28.55
C THR A 906 -27.41 26.01 29.77
N THR A 907 -28.31 25.98 30.75
CA THR A 907 -28.12 26.68 32.03
C THR A 907 -26.98 26.10 32.86
N GLN A 908 -26.58 24.85 32.62
CA GLN A 908 -25.48 24.18 33.33
C GLN A 908 -24.09 24.66 32.94
N SER A 909 -23.97 25.45 31.86
CA SER A 909 -22.69 25.98 31.37
C SER A 909 -22.58 27.48 31.62
N GLU A 910 -21.59 27.88 32.43
CA GLU A 910 -21.32 29.29 32.70
C GLU A 910 -20.87 30.03 31.42
N ASN A 911 -20.15 29.34 30.53
CA ASN A 911 -19.72 29.89 29.23
C ASN A 911 -20.91 30.22 28.34
N CYS A 912 -21.93 29.35 28.29
CA CYS A 912 -23.17 29.62 27.57
C CYS A 912 -23.87 30.87 28.11
N GLN A 913 -23.94 31.04 29.43
CA GLN A 913 -24.54 32.22 30.05
C GLN A 913 -23.73 33.50 29.75
N ARG A 914 -22.40 33.42 29.67
CA ARG A 914 -21.55 34.54 29.22
C ARG A 914 -21.83 34.87 27.74
N GLY A 915 -21.98 33.86 26.88
CA GLY A 915 -22.33 34.02 25.47
C GLY A 915 -23.68 34.73 25.26
N LEU A 916 -24.71 34.35 26.02
CA LEU A 916 -26.01 35.03 25.96
C LEU A 916 -25.93 36.49 26.42
N ARG A 917 -25.14 36.82 27.45
CA ARG A 917 -24.88 38.21 27.87
C ARG A 917 -24.27 39.03 26.74
N LEU A 918 -23.36 38.43 25.98
CA LEU A 918 -22.75 39.08 24.83
C LEU A 918 -23.76 39.27 23.70
N PHE A 919 -24.61 38.29 23.43
CA PHE A 919 -25.65 38.39 22.42
C PHE A 919 -26.65 39.49 22.73
N GLU A 920 -27.03 39.68 24.00
CA GLU A 920 -27.88 40.79 24.41
C GLU A 920 -27.29 42.15 24.00
N GLN A 921 -25.98 42.31 24.15
CA GLN A 921 -25.28 43.55 23.77
C GLN A 921 -25.20 43.77 22.26
N LEU A 922 -25.24 42.70 21.45
CA LEU A 922 -24.91 42.74 20.02
C LEU A 922 -26.11 42.51 19.09
N HIS A 923 -27.11 41.74 19.51
CA HIS A 923 -28.15 41.23 18.61
C HIS A 923 -29.01 42.34 17.98
N ASN A 924 -29.24 43.45 18.66
CA ASN A 924 -29.92 44.61 18.08
C ASN A 924 -29.11 45.20 16.90
N GLY A 925 -27.79 45.26 17.02
CA GLY A 925 -26.89 45.63 15.93
C GLY A 925 -26.93 44.63 14.79
N TRP A 926 -26.92 43.33 15.11
CA TRP A 926 -27.05 42.26 14.12
C TRP A 926 -28.35 42.33 13.33
N ALA A 927 -29.48 42.56 14.01
CA ALA A 927 -30.78 42.68 13.39
C ALA A 927 -30.84 43.84 12.38
N THR A 928 -30.22 44.99 12.69
CA THR A 928 -30.13 46.12 11.72
C THR A 928 -29.27 45.81 10.49
N GLN A 929 -28.44 44.78 10.56
CA GLN A 929 -27.55 44.32 9.50
C GLN A 929 -28.06 43.05 8.79
N GLY A 930 -29.29 42.62 9.07
CA GLY A 930 -29.89 41.44 8.45
C GLY A 930 -29.43 40.09 9.02
N LEU A 931 -28.72 40.09 10.16
CA LEU A 931 -28.38 38.86 10.90
C LEU A 931 -29.40 38.65 12.03
N HIS A 932 -30.16 37.58 11.94
CA HIS A 932 -31.13 37.16 12.94
C HIS A 932 -30.50 36.20 13.94
N LEU A 933 -30.90 36.25 15.20
CA LEU A 933 -30.42 35.34 16.24
C LEU A 933 -31.55 34.39 16.66
N LEU A 934 -31.29 33.09 16.59
CA LEU A 934 -32.17 32.06 17.12
C LEU A 934 -31.43 31.31 18.23
N THR A 935 -31.89 31.44 19.48
CA THR A 935 -31.26 30.74 20.60
C THR A 935 -32.13 29.60 21.08
N VAL A 936 -31.57 28.39 21.19
CA VAL A 936 -32.28 27.17 21.59
C VAL A 936 -31.71 26.68 22.90
N ASN A 937 -32.52 26.64 23.95
CA ASN A 937 -32.16 26.06 25.24
C ASN A 937 -32.31 24.54 25.20
N LEU A 938 -31.28 23.83 25.68
CA LEU A 938 -31.20 22.38 25.66
C LEU A 938 -31.48 21.73 27.03
N ASP A 939 -31.78 22.48 28.09
CA ASP A 939 -32.05 21.90 29.42
C ASP A 939 -33.38 21.16 29.42
N ASN A 940 -33.52 20.12 30.25
CA ASN A 940 -34.67 19.21 30.23
C ASN A 940 -36.02 19.97 30.17
N PRO A 941 -37.00 19.58 29.30
CA PRO A 941 -38.29 20.29 29.20
C PRO A 941 -39.06 20.33 30.52
N ARG A 942 -38.82 19.37 31.41
CA ARG A 942 -39.40 19.32 32.76
C ARG A 942 -38.89 20.44 33.66
N GLU A 943 -37.80 21.12 33.27
CA GLU A 943 -37.23 22.29 33.96
C GLU A 943 -37.68 23.61 33.34
N LEU A 944 -38.69 23.61 32.46
CA LEU A 944 -39.21 24.81 31.78
C LEU A 944 -39.49 25.99 32.71
N GLN A 945 -40.04 25.73 33.90
CA GLN A 945 -40.30 26.78 34.89
C GLN A 945 -39.03 27.47 35.39
N LYS A 946 -37.92 26.72 35.53
CA LYS A 946 -36.61 27.26 35.92
C LYS A 946 -36.00 28.10 34.78
N ILE A 947 -36.11 27.62 33.54
CA ILE A 947 -35.63 28.34 32.35
C ILE A 947 -36.42 29.65 32.18
N GLN A 948 -37.75 29.59 32.29
CA GLN A 948 -38.63 30.77 32.25
C GLN A 948 -38.36 31.75 33.39
N ALA A 949 -38.01 31.26 34.58
CA ALA A 949 -37.63 32.12 35.70
C ALA A 949 -36.30 32.84 35.42
N LEU A 950 -35.28 32.11 34.94
CA LEU A 950 -33.97 32.67 34.61
C LEU A 950 -34.05 33.68 33.46
N THR A 951 -34.79 33.36 32.40
CA THR A 951 -34.99 34.27 31.26
C THR A 951 -35.74 35.52 31.68
N ARG A 952 -36.74 35.41 32.56
CA ARG A 952 -37.46 36.58 33.12
C ARG A 952 -36.57 37.43 34.02
N GLU A 953 -35.72 36.82 34.84
CA GLU A 953 -34.75 37.54 35.69
C GLU A 953 -33.71 38.31 34.85
N ARG A 954 -33.28 37.73 33.73
CA ARG A 954 -32.22 38.30 32.89
C ARG A 954 -32.71 39.27 31.82
N HIS A 955 -34.02 39.32 31.55
CA HIS A 955 -34.65 40.23 30.59
C HIS A 955 -34.00 40.23 29.19
N TRP A 956 -33.73 39.04 28.64
CA TRP A 956 -33.21 38.91 27.27
C TRP A 956 -34.19 39.51 26.25
N SER A 957 -33.70 40.30 25.31
CA SER A 957 -34.53 40.97 24.29
C SER A 957 -34.63 40.23 22.96
N PHE A 958 -33.98 39.06 22.86
CA PHE A 958 -34.12 38.11 21.75
C PHE A 958 -34.90 36.84 22.17
N PRO A 959 -35.58 36.17 21.22
CA PRO A 959 -36.36 34.98 21.52
C PRO A 959 -35.46 33.80 21.94
N ILE A 960 -35.92 33.07 22.95
CA ILE A 960 -35.33 31.81 23.38
C ILE A 960 -36.32 30.70 23.11
N LEU A 961 -35.90 29.76 22.28
CA LEU A 961 -36.64 28.55 21.94
C LEU A 961 -36.32 27.44 22.92
N GLN A 962 -37.33 26.62 23.21
CA GLN A 962 -37.18 25.42 24.00
C GLN A 962 -36.87 24.25 23.06
N GLY A 963 -35.70 23.62 23.23
CA GLY A 963 -35.36 22.42 22.48
C GLY A 963 -36.29 21.25 22.82
N SER A 964 -36.69 20.50 21.80
CA SER A 964 -37.37 19.20 21.91
C SER A 964 -36.38 18.04 22.01
N GLU A 965 -36.90 16.85 22.24
CA GLU A 965 -36.12 15.62 22.15
C GLU A 965 -36.06 15.02 20.74
N ASP A 966 -37.07 15.34 19.92
CA ASP A 966 -37.07 15.20 18.45
C ASP A 966 -36.16 16.26 17.82
#